data_AF-A0AAV2Z344-F1
#
_entry.id   AF-A0AAV2Z344-F1
#
_cell.length_a   1.000
_cell.length_b   1.000
_cell.length_c   1.000
_cell.angle_alpha   90.00
_cell.angle_beta   90.00
_cell.angle_gamma   90.00
#
_symmetry.space_group_name_H-M   'P 1'
#
loop_
_entity.id
_entity.type
_entity.pdbx_description
1 polymer ?
#
loop_
_entity_poly.entity_id
_entity_poly.type
_entity_poly.pdbx_seq_one_letter_code
_entity_poly.pdbx_strand_id
1 'polypeptide(L)'
;MRVAREVAAGASSKRARCDDHDRGPVLVHALVFFRHGDRTPISRRIADAVSMSREETDFWIAKLPQWNELRVLNSATKLVDEQEQHRPHAQDDDDDKDDKTVLLPRHGGLWPYGQLTAKGITEMREKGRHLRRRYASLLDKACPLTDVYVHSTNIRRTVHSAQSVLHGMFPTHFDDEHNSSNGEDKPETERPLLAIHVDPNDSLAPHHSYDMFGSLEELLAEDLRTHAPPDHEVLAARIRRQLKIADDQRVPWSSLREVFICRREHGRPLPPGFDDALVRAITEFDGWLWHALYGKPAFCFRSFQEGVRRVHSALRDVEQGASKHKLTLFSGHDNSLVALMKALQLDIPRPFIPHYGAMLALEVFRYPQQDELFVKAVFDDKPLPFRGQGNSSMCTFAHFDGLHSCICTEEDLTETAQAAAPPTMSTSTTTTTTSSDSQFKLRHLLVMHRHGDRTPVFDKCGDNVNVLVDDEKAFWTSRLATSEQVEKLNDVGVVVGETPDQQPVNPPKHGGVWPCGHLTQQGVEQMQRIGQGLRDKYAAFVDPSWTNEHVYVQSTNYFRTIQSVQSLLSGMFAREQRNAPFAIHTTPKNNIAPTHPMDLYDKLGVLLADHLKTQRDVGCVEELSTTVRNICGIQPDSPIPWTAVRDILTCRKAHSYPWPTGMSELAFERISKIDSCLWNELYARPQFCHETFDDGVREVFKHLEIGAKPHQKRRVTVLSAHDSSIVALSKALNLVLPKILPPYGATLVFEVLEDIANNGELHLRVFFQGEPVQFAFHPQDALRGRCWFNVCITSSVNKSKNNQILLFSNEKKPNRYASVPQSFIIQSTLGTAMSPSLVMSPSLVMSPSPFQASTE
;
A
#
# COMPACT_ATOMS: atom_id res chain seq x y z
N MET A 1 31.56 25.11 81.28
CA MET A 1 30.57 25.01 80.17
C MET A 1 31.19 25.50 78.86
N ARG A 2 32.33 24.90 78.54
CA ARG A 2 33.37 25.40 77.65
C ARG A 2 34.10 24.14 77.15
N VAL A 3 33.42 23.35 76.33
CA VAL A 3 33.79 21.97 75.93
C VAL A 3 32.99 21.68 74.65
N ALA A 4 33.51 21.20 73.53
CA ALA A 4 34.86 20.94 73.07
C ALA A 4 34.85 21.12 71.54
N ARG A 5 35.96 21.65 71.06
CA ARG A 5 36.36 21.84 69.67
C ARG A 5 37.24 20.64 69.29
N GLU A 6 37.46 20.49 67.98
CA GLU A 6 38.66 19.92 67.34
C GLU A 6 38.66 18.46 66.85
N VAL A 7 38.85 18.38 65.52
CA VAL A 7 39.95 17.71 64.81
C VAL A 7 39.87 16.19 64.59
N ALA A 8 39.97 15.87 63.30
CA ALA A 8 40.51 14.68 62.64
C ALA A 8 41.12 13.56 63.49
N ALA A 9 40.80 12.32 63.09
CA ALA A 9 41.76 11.32 62.60
C ALA A 9 41.45 9.89 63.08
N GLY A 10 41.48 8.93 62.15
CA GLY A 10 42.08 7.62 62.42
C GLY A 10 41.17 6.38 62.35
N ALA A 11 41.36 5.61 61.28
CA ALA A 11 41.29 4.14 61.18
C ALA A 11 39.91 3.45 61.39
N SER A 12 39.26 2.93 60.35
CA SER A 12 39.56 1.70 59.57
C SER A 12 39.06 0.40 60.21
N SER A 13 38.31 -0.35 59.38
CA SER A 13 38.18 -1.82 59.34
C SER A 13 37.18 -2.49 60.29
N LYS A 14 35.95 -2.71 59.79
CA LYS A 14 35.48 -4.02 59.30
C LYS A 14 34.00 -3.93 58.86
N ARG A 15 33.78 -3.99 57.54
CA ARG A 15 32.46 -4.25 56.93
C ARG A 15 32.01 -5.66 57.33
N ALA A 16 30.90 -5.76 58.06
CA ALA A 16 30.06 -6.94 58.04
C ALA A 16 29.19 -6.87 56.78
N ARG A 17 29.36 -7.84 55.86
CA ARG A 17 28.39 -8.12 54.79
C ARG A 17 27.09 -8.56 55.48
N CYS A 18 26.03 -7.77 55.35
CA CYS A 18 24.67 -8.28 55.50
C CYS A 18 24.27 -8.88 54.15
N ASP A 19 23.77 -10.10 54.22
CA ASP A 19 23.39 -10.98 53.12
C ASP A 19 22.41 -10.31 52.15
N ASP A 20 22.78 -10.37 50.86
CA ASP A 20 22.00 -9.88 49.72
C ASP A 20 21.09 -10.99 49.13
N HIS A 21 20.77 -12.01 49.94
CA HIS A 21 20.30 -13.30 49.43
C HIS A 21 18.78 -13.39 49.14
N ASP A 22 17.99 -12.32 49.33
CA ASP A 22 16.52 -12.41 49.29
C ASP A 22 15.82 -11.33 48.42
N ARG A 23 16.47 -10.83 47.36
CA ARG A 23 15.81 -9.91 46.41
C ARG A 23 15.05 -10.71 45.35
N GLY A 24 13.72 -10.53 45.30
CA GLY A 24 12.85 -11.09 44.26
C GLY A 24 13.14 -10.53 42.85
N PRO A 25 12.42 -10.99 41.82
CA PRO A 25 12.66 -10.60 40.43
C PRO A 25 12.45 -9.09 40.22
N VAL A 26 13.36 -8.46 39.48
CA VAL A 26 13.31 -7.04 39.14
C VAL A 26 12.88 -6.88 37.68
N LEU A 27 11.84 -6.07 37.44
CA LEU A 27 11.43 -5.71 36.08
C LEU A 27 12.51 -4.82 35.43
N VAL A 28 13.03 -5.23 34.28
CA VAL A 28 14.10 -4.52 33.56
C VAL A 28 13.66 -3.89 32.24
N HIS A 29 12.63 -4.46 31.60
CA HIS A 29 12.06 -3.92 30.36
C HIS A 29 10.58 -4.31 30.24
N ALA A 30 9.80 -3.51 29.51
CA ALA A 30 8.46 -3.88 29.08
C ALA A 30 8.28 -3.58 27.58
N LEU A 31 7.86 -4.58 26.81
CA LEU A 31 7.39 -4.39 25.43
C LEU A 31 5.88 -4.51 25.41
N VAL A 32 5.18 -3.49 24.93
CA VAL A 32 3.71 -3.47 24.86
C VAL A 32 3.27 -3.39 23.41
N PHE A 33 2.68 -4.47 22.90
CA PHE A 33 2.00 -4.50 21.61
C PHE A 33 0.53 -4.20 21.83
N PHE A 34 -0.02 -3.19 21.17
CA PHE A 34 -1.42 -2.80 21.35
C PHE A 34 -2.16 -2.57 20.04
N ARG A 35 -3.47 -2.87 20.07
CA ARG A 35 -4.42 -2.50 19.03
C ARG A 35 -4.73 -1.01 19.15
N HIS A 36 -4.96 -0.34 18.02
CA HIS A 36 -5.55 1.00 18.01
C HIS A 36 -6.85 1.11 18.84
N GLY A 37 -7.18 2.33 19.24
CA GLY A 37 -8.42 2.65 19.96
C GLY A 37 -9.67 2.56 19.08
N ASP A 38 -10.82 2.96 19.65
CA ASP A 38 -12.09 3.00 18.94
C ASP A 38 -12.03 3.78 17.62
N ARG A 39 -12.70 3.21 16.61
CA ARG A 39 -12.76 3.77 15.25
C ARG A 39 -14.17 3.65 14.69
N THR A 40 -14.41 4.45 13.66
CA THR A 40 -15.54 4.25 12.74
C THR A 40 -15.46 2.89 12.02
N PRO A 41 -16.60 2.32 11.58
CA PRO A 41 -16.61 1.07 10.82
C PRO A 41 -15.77 1.16 9.54
N ILE A 42 -15.25 0.02 9.06
CA ILE A 42 -14.55 -0.07 7.76
C ILE A 42 -15.53 -0.46 6.66
N SER A 43 -16.37 -1.47 6.93
CA SER A 43 -17.34 -2.02 6.00
C SER A 43 -18.61 -1.17 5.98
N ARG A 44 -18.96 -0.67 4.80
CA ARG A 44 -20.11 0.24 4.62
C ARG A 44 -21.39 -0.50 4.27
N ARG A 45 -21.27 -1.60 3.52
CA ARG A 45 -22.43 -2.24 2.90
C ARG A 45 -22.20 -3.75 2.86
N ILE A 46 -22.69 -4.44 3.90
CA ILE A 46 -22.47 -5.88 4.17
C ILE A 46 -23.55 -6.73 3.51
N ALA A 47 -24.81 -6.37 3.72
CA ALA A 47 -26.00 -6.89 3.04
C ALA A 47 -27.03 -5.75 2.97
N ASP A 48 -28.10 -5.85 2.18
CA ASP A 48 -29.04 -4.74 2.10
C ASP A 48 -29.70 -4.45 3.46
N ALA A 49 -29.87 -5.48 4.30
CA ALA A 49 -30.33 -5.33 5.69
C ALA A 49 -29.28 -4.69 6.63
N VAL A 50 -28.00 -4.73 6.27
CA VAL A 50 -26.89 -4.18 7.06
C VAL A 50 -26.02 -3.31 6.17
N SER A 51 -26.53 -2.12 5.95
CA SER A 51 -25.97 -1.08 5.10
C SER A 51 -25.97 0.24 5.84
N MET A 52 -24.87 0.97 5.72
CA MET A 52 -24.75 2.30 6.30
C MET A 52 -25.57 3.30 5.49
N SER A 53 -26.45 4.04 6.17
CA SER A 53 -27.21 5.13 5.54
C SER A 53 -26.41 6.44 5.52
N ARG A 54 -26.94 7.47 4.86
CA ARG A 54 -26.36 8.82 4.91
C ARG A 54 -26.34 9.35 6.34
N GLU A 55 -27.44 9.19 7.08
CA GLU A 55 -27.54 9.65 8.48
C GLU A 55 -26.58 8.89 9.41
N GLU A 56 -26.30 7.62 9.11
CA GLU A 56 -25.26 6.89 9.84
C GLU A 56 -23.85 7.37 9.48
N THR A 57 -23.61 7.70 8.21
CA THR A 57 -22.34 8.29 7.78
C THR A 57 -22.07 9.61 8.48
N ASP A 58 -23.05 10.51 8.52
CA ASP A 58 -22.95 11.81 9.19
C ASP A 58 -22.74 11.65 10.70
N PHE A 59 -23.40 10.65 11.31
CA PHE A 59 -23.15 10.26 12.70
C PHE A 59 -21.69 9.88 12.92
N TRP A 60 -21.09 9.05 12.05
CA TRP A 60 -19.69 8.64 12.18
C TRP A 60 -18.72 9.80 11.96
N ILE A 61 -19.01 10.72 11.04
CA ILE A 61 -18.24 11.97 10.85
C ILE A 61 -18.23 12.77 12.16
N ALA A 62 -19.38 12.90 12.83
CA ALA A 62 -19.49 13.61 14.10
C ALA A 62 -18.77 12.91 15.28
N LYS A 63 -18.30 11.66 15.12
CA LYS A 63 -17.47 10.96 16.11
C LYS A 63 -15.97 11.15 15.88
N LEU A 64 -15.57 11.69 14.73
CA LEU A 64 -14.16 11.96 14.43
C LEU A 64 -13.60 13.06 15.34
N PRO A 65 -12.30 13.01 15.68
CA PRO A 65 -11.67 14.01 16.50
C PRO A 65 -11.64 15.37 15.81
N GLN A 66 -11.73 16.44 16.60
CA GLN A 66 -11.58 17.79 16.08
C GLN A 66 -10.11 18.09 15.72
N TRP A 67 -9.90 19.04 14.82
CA TRP A 67 -8.56 19.44 14.37
C TRP A 67 -7.62 19.85 15.51
N ASN A 68 -8.12 20.54 16.54
CA ASN A 68 -7.31 20.93 17.70
C ASN A 68 -6.77 19.71 18.46
N GLU A 69 -7.56 18.65 18.59
CA GLU A 69 -7.13 17.43 19.28
C GLU A 69 -6.01 16.72 18.52
N LEU A 70 -6.11 16.66 17.18
CA LEU A 70 -5.05 16.12 16.33
C LEU A 70 -3.80 17.01 16.32
N ARG A 71 -3.97 18.33 16.38
CA ARG A 71 -2.86 19.29 16.44
C ARG A 71 -2.01 19.07 17.68
N VAL A 72 -2.62 18.86 18.85
CA VAL A 72 -1.91 18.56 20.11
C VAL A 72 -1.13 17.25 20.01
N LEU A 73 -1.69 16.22 19.37
CA LEU A 73 -0.97 14.96 19.18
C LEU A 73 0.25 15.12 18.26
N ASN A 74 0.11 15.91 17.20
CA ASN A 74 1.17 16.17 16.23
C ASN A 74 2.24 17.14 16.74
N SER A 75 1.92 18.08 17.63
CA SER A 75 2.88 19.07 18.13
C SER A 75 3.96 18.50 19.05
N ALA A 76 3.74 17.32 19.63
CA ALA A 76 4.66 16.67 20.56
C ALA A 76 5.37 15.42 19.98
N THR A 77 5.05 15.05 18.73
CA THR A 77 5.54 13.81 18.12
C THR A 77 6.05 14.04 16.70
N LYS A 78 6.96 13.18 16.26
CA LYS A 78 7.45 13.13 14.88
C LYS A 78 7.44 11.72 14.35
N LEU A 79 7.19 11.58 13.05
CA LEU A 79 7.33 10.30 12.36
C LEU A 79 8.76 10.15 11.87
N VAL A 80 9.30 8.95 12.06
CA VAL A 80 10.66 8.59 11.63
C VAL A 80 10.56 7.33 10.80
N ASP A 81 11.22 7.30 9.64
CA ASP A 81 11.38 6.06 8.89
C ASP A 81 12.29 5.11 9.68
N GLU A 82 11.76 3.95 10.01
CA GLU A 82 12.48 2.88 10.69
C GLU A 82 13.74 2.44 9.93
N GLN A 83 13.76 2.58 8.60
CA GLN A 83 14.91 2.22 7.77
C GLN A 83 16.06 3.24 7.83
N GLU A 84 15.78 4.50 8.19
CA GLU A 84 16.80 5.56 8.25
C GLU A 84 17.71 5.46 9.47
N GLN A 85 17.24 4.88 10.59
CA GLN A 85 18.06 4.73 11.81
C GLN A 85 19.24 3.75 11.68
N HIS A 86 19.24 2.90 10.65
CA HIS A 86 20.30 1.90 10.41
C HIS A 86 21.36 2.38 9.39
N ARG A 87 21.27 3.62 8.88
CA ARG A 87 22.39 4.21 8.12
C ARG A 87 23.50 4.61 9.11
N PRO A 88 24.76 4.16 8.91
CA PRO A 88 25.88 4.70 9.66
C PRO A 88 25.93 6.21 9.50
N HIS A 89 26.18 6.94 10.59
CA HIS A 89 26.37 8.39 10.61
C HIS A 89 27.33 8.82 9.48
N ALA A 90 26.79 9.28 8.36
CA ALA A 90 27.52 10.08 7.41
C ALA A 90 27.75 11.44 8.08
N GLN A 91 28.98 11.96 7.96
CA GLN A 91 29.41 13.22 8.54
C GLN A 91 28.41 14.34 8.21
N ASP A 92 28.16 15.17 9.22
CA ASP A 92 27.36 16.39 9.13
C ASP A 92 27.99 17.35 8.10
N ASP A 93 27.63 17.20 6.82
CA ASP A 93 27.78 18.24 5.82
C ASP A 93 26.51 19.10 5.85
N ASP A 94 26.69 20.35 6.25
CA ASP A 94 25.67 21.28 6.77
C ASP A 94 24.72 21.87 5.69
N ASP A 95 24.70 21.33 4.47
CA ASP A 95 24.12 21.98 3.29
C ASP A 95 22.82 21.35 2.72
N ASP A 96 22.27 20.29 3.31
CA ASP A 96 21.12 19.55 2.72
C ASP A 96 19.91 19.44 3.66
N LYS A 97 19.43 20.57 4.20
CA LYS A 97 18.33 20.63 5.19
C LYS A 97 16.92 20.56 4.62
N ASP A 98 16.71 20.55 3.30
CA ASP A 98 15.38 20.77 2.71
C ASP A 98 14.71 19.57 1.99
N ASP A 99 15.30 18.36 1.97
CA ASP A 99 14.68 17.19 1.30
C ASP A 99 14.62 15.92 2.17
N LYS A 100 13.93 15.99 3.32
CA LYS A 100 13.47 14.79 4.04
C LYS A 100 12.04 14.47 3.62
N THR A 101 11.86 13.52 2.71
CA THR A 101 10.54 12.95 2.39
C THR A 101 9.90 12.33 3.62
N VAL A 102 9.03 13.07 4.29
CA VAL A 102 8.26 12.57 5.45
C VAL A 102 7.33 11.45 4.98
N LEU A 103 7.51 10.23 5.50
CA LEU A 103 6.58 9.12 5.29
C LEU A 103 5.20 9.49 5.89
N LEU A 104 4.26 9.88 5.04
CA LEU A 104 2.91 10.26 5.46
C LEU A 104 2.06 9.02 5.79
N PRO A 105 1.33 9.00 6.92
CA PRO A 105 0.48 7.87 7.28
C PRO A 105 -0.68 7.63 6.32
N ARG A 106 -0.88 6.36 5.96
CA ARG A 106 -1.98 5.91 5.10
C ARG A 106 -3.31 5.99 5.84
N HIS A 107 -4.41 6.26 5.13
CA HIS A 107 -5.72 6.43 5.76
C HIS A 107 -6.28 5.16 6.44
N GLY A 108 -5.88 3.96 6.00
CA GLY A 108 -6.34 2.68 6.55
C GLY A 108 -7.83 2.36 6.34
N GLY A 109 -8.53 3.15 5.51
CA GLY A 109 -9.95 3.07 5.19
C GLY A 109 -10.35 4.28 4.33
N LEU A 110 -11.48 4.22 3.65
CA LEU A 110 -12.04 5.38 2.93
C LEU A 110 -12.57 6.38 3.96
N TRP A 111 -12.24 7.67 3.90
CA TRP A 111 -12.84 8.64 4.83
C TRP A 111 -14.38 8.69 4.67
N PRO A 112 -15.17 8.79 5.76
CA PRO A 112 -14.81 8.85 7.19
C PRO A 112 -14.57 7.50 7.87
N TYR A 113 -14.61 6.40 7.12
CA TYR A 113 -14.56 5.01 7.57
C TYR A 113 -13.14 4.54 7.94
N GLY A 114 -13.06 3.66 8.93
CA GLY A 114 -11.79 3.13 9.45
C GLY A 114 -10.89 4.17 10.14
N GLN A 115 -11.40 5.37 10.42
CA GLN A 115 -10.70 6.45 11.12
C GLN A 115 -10.91 6.35 12.64
N LEU A 116 -9.87 6.66 13.42
CA LEU A 116 -9.92 6.74 14.88
C LEU A 116 -10.91 7.83 15.31
N THR A 117 -11.75 7.55 16.31
CA THR A 117 -12.72 8.52 16.84
C THR A 117 -12.11 9.34 17.99
N ALA A 118 -12.80 10.42 18.40
CA ALA A 118 -12.45 11.17 19.62
C ALA A 118 -12.51 10.27 20.88
N LYS A 119 -13.46 9.32 20.89
CA LYS A 119 -13.55 8.29 21.93
C LYS A 119 -12.28 7.42 21.92
N GLY A 120 -11.84 6.96 20.75
CA GLY A 120 -10.61 6.18 20.61
C GLY A 120 -9.36 6.92 21.10
N ILE A 121 -9.24 8.22 20.84
CA ILE A 121 -8.15 9.03 21.40
C ILE A 121 -8.21 9.04 22.94
N THR A 122 -9.39 9.26 23.51
CA THR A 122 -9.59 9.30 24.97
C THR A 122 -9.25 7.95 25.62
N GLU A 123 -9.74 6.85 25.06
CA GLU A 123 -9.43 5.49 25.52
C GLU A 123 -7.92 5.20 25.49
N MET A 124 -7.24 5.57 24.40
CA MET A 124 -5.81 5.34 24.28
C MET A 124 -4.98 6.22 25.24
N ARG A 125 -5.43 7.45 25.54
CA ARG A 125 -4.84 8.28 26.60
C ARG A 125 -5.01 7.64 27.98
N GLU A 126 -6.16 7.04 28.26
CA GLU A 126 -6.40 6.31 29.51
C GLU A 126 -5.49 5.10 29.65
N LYS A 127 -5.33 4.34 28.57
CA LYS A 127 -4.38 3.23 28.50
C LYS A 127 -2.94 3.72 28.72
N GLY A 128 -2.55 4.86 28.14
CA GLY A 128 -1.26 5.50 28.43
C GLY A 128 -1.08 5.82 29.93
N ARG A 129 -2.07 6.48 30.56
CA ARG A 129 -2.05 6.76 32.00
C ARG A 129 -1.95 5.49 32.84
N HIS A 130 -2.57 4.40 32.39
CA HIS A 130 -2.47 3.09 33.03
C HIS A 130 -1.06 2.50 32.92
N LEU A 131 -0.48 2.47 31.72
CA LEU A 131 0.89 1.98 31.49
C LEU A 131 1.91 2.79 32.30
N ARG A 132 1.76 4.11 32.38
CA ARG A 132 2.64 4.97 33.20
C ARG A 132 2.60 4.59 34.68
N ARG A 133 1.42 4.29 35.23
CA ARG A 133 1.27 3.83 36.63
C ARG A 133 1.82 2.42 36.82
N ARG A 134 1.51 1.50 35.90
CA ARG A 134 1.95 0.10 35.95
C ARG A 134 3.48 -0.03 35.92
N TYR A 135 4.12 0.75 35.07
CA TYR A 135 5.57 0.71 34.84
C TYR A 135 6.31 1.88 35.49
N ALA A 136 5.77 2.46 36.57
CA ALA A 136 6.38 3.56 37.31
C ALA A 136 7.83 3.24 37.73
N SER A 137 8.09 1.98 38.15
CA SER A 137 9.44 1.51 38.51
C SER A 137 10.47 1.64 37.38
N LEU A 138 10.04 1.53 36.12
CA LEU A 138 10.89 1.75 34.95
C LEU A 138 10.92 3.23 34.54
N LEU A 139 9.78 3.92 34.65
CA LEU A 139 9.52 5.18 33.95
C LEU A 139 9.67 6.46 34.79
N ASP A 140 9.65 6.38 36.13
CA ASP A 140 9.73 7.55 37.01
C ASP A 140 11.05 8.31 36.87
N LYS A 141 12.12 7.61 36.53
CA LYS A 141 13.45 8.17 36.26
C LYS A 141 13.86 8.05 34.80
N ALA A 142 12.93 7.71 33.91
CA ALA A 142 13.22 7.53 32.49
C ALA A 142 13.08 8.83 31.72
N CYS A 143 13.97 9.06 30.76
CA CYS A 143 13.81 10.13 29.77
C CYS A 143 12.92 9.62 28.63
N PRO A 144 11.73 10.20 28.38
CA PRO A 144 10.82 9.71 27.34
C PRO A 144 11.43 9.75 25.92
N LEU A 145 12.39 10.65 25.67
CA LEU A 145 13.03 10.83 24.37
C LEU A 145 14.07 9.76 24.05
N THR A 146 14.65 9.10 25.06
CA THR A 146 15.75 8.13 24.87
C THR A 146 15.40 6.73 25.36
N ASP A 147 14.61 6.64 26.43
CA ASP A 147 14.34 5.38 27.13
C ASP A 147 13.04 4.71 26.64
N VAL A 148 12.27 5.38 25.77
CA VAL A 148 11.03 4.85 25.18
C VAL A 148 11.18 4.75 23.67
N TYR A 149 10.97 3.55 23.14
CA TYR A 149 10.93 3.31 21.70
C TYR A 149 9.49 3.01 21.26
N VAL A 150 9.07 3.61 20.14
CA VAL A 150 7.70 3.48 19.65
C VAL A 150 7.73 3.13 18.17
N HIS A 151 7.08 2.03 17.79
CA HIS A 151 6.90 1.61 16.40
C HIS A 151 5.41 1.43 16.13
N SER A 152 4.91 1.98 15.03
CA SER A 152 3.53 1.83 14.58
C SER A 152 3.50 1.29 13.15
N THR A 153 2.45 0.55 12.79
CA THR A 153 2.10 0.44 11.37
C THR A 153 1.85 1.83 10.78
N ASN A 154 2.10 2.01 9.49
CA ASN A 154 1.95 3.26 8.76
C ASN A 154 0.49 3.54 8.39
N ILE A 155 -0.41 3.42 9.37
CA ILE A 155 -1.85 3.69 9.25
C ILE A 155 -2.25 4.79 10.26
N ARG A 156 -2.97 5.82 9.81
CA ARG A 156 -3.35 6.99 10.63
C ARG A 156 -3.94 6.63 11.99
N ARG A 157 -4.84 5.64 12.06
CA ARG A 157 -5.47 5.24 13.33
C ARG A 157 -4.49 4.57 14.32
N THR A 158 -3.47 3.84 13.85
CA THR A 158 -2.46 3.24 14.73
C THR A 158 -1.46 4.30 15.19
N VAL A 159 -1.02 5.17 14.28
CA VAL A 159 -0.19 6.35 14.62
C VAL A 159 -0.87 7.24 15.66
N HIS A 160 -2.11 7.67 15.44
CA HIS A 160 -2.84 8.50 16.40
C HIS A 160 -3.10 7.79 17.73
N SER A 161 -3.25 6.45 17.71
CA SER A 161 -3.36 5.67 18.95
C SER A 161 -2.04 5.68 19.73
N ALA A 162 -0.90 5.53 19.04
CA ALA A 162 0.42 5.63 19.66
C ALA A 162 0.68 7.01 20.26
N GLN A 163 0.37 8.08 19.52
CA GLN A 163 0.43 9.46 20.03
C GLN A 163 -0.46 9.64 21.27
N SER A 164 -1.66 9.07 21.27
CA SER A 164 -2.60 9.14 22.39
C SER A 164 -2.08 8.40 23.62
N VAL A 165 -1.47 7.22 23.44
CA VAL A 165 -0.78 6.49 24.53
C VAL A 165 0.35 7.34 25.09
N LEU A 166 1.20 7.90 24.24
CA LEU A 166 2.31 8.78 24.65
C LEU A 166 1.81 10.00 25.43
N HIS A 167 0.75 10.64 24.97
CA HIS A 167 0.10 11.74 25.69
C HIS A 167 -0.35 11.29 27.07
N GLY A 168 -1.05 10.16 27.17
CA GLY A 168 -1.46 9.61 28.46
C GLY A 168 -0.28 9.28 29.39
N MET A 169 0.86 8.86 28.84
CA MET A 169 2.05 8.50 29.61
C MET A 169 2.88 9.70 30.05
N PHE A 170 2.97 10.73 29.20
CA PHE A 170 3.88 11.87 29.33
C PHE A 170 3.13 13.20 29.04
N PRO A 171 2.08 13.54 29.81
CA PRO A 171 1.20 14.67 29.50
C PRO A 171 1.95 16.00 29.40
N THR A 172 3.00 16.21 30.19
CA THR A 172 3.81 17.44 30.18
C THR A 172 4.54 17.70 28.85
N HIS A 173 4.69 16.70 27.98
CA HIS A 173 5.24 16.89 26.63
C HIS A 173 4.19 17.42 25.65
N PHE A 174 2.91 17.38 26.02
CA PHE A 174 1.76 17.76 25.20
C PHE A 174 1.04 19.02 25.73
N ASP A 175 1.43 19.55 26.89
CA ASP A 175 0.83 20.73 27.53
C ASP A 175 1.39 22.05 26.97
N ASP A 176 0.50 23.02 26.72
CA ASP A 176 0.86 24.36 26.23
C ASP A 176 1.42 25.30 27.34
N GLU A 177 1.27 25.02 28.65
CA GLU A 177 1.64 25.99 29.71
C GLU A 177 3.16 26.11 29.99
N HIS A 178 3.97 25.16 29.52
CA HIS A 178 5.41 25.38 29.38
C HIS A 178 5.76 26.34 28.22
N ASN A 179 4.77 26.83 27.45
CA ASN A 179 4.92 27.79 26.34
C ASN A 179 4.88 29.27 26.75
N SER A 180 4.78 29.63 28.04
CA SER A 180 4.63 31.05 28.41
C SER A 180 5.39 31.51 29.66
N SER A 181 6.20 30.66 30.29
CA SER A 181 6.82 30.98 31.59
C SER A 181 8.33 31.23 31.60
N ASN A 182 9.01 31.24 30.44
CA ASN A 182 10.35 31.82 30.33
C ASN A 182 10.39 32.71 29.10
N GLY A 183 10.32 34.03 29.31
CA GLY A 183 10.18 35.06 28.29
C GLY A 183 11.39 35.24 27.38
N GLU A 184 11.63 34.28 26.51
CA GLU A 184 12.44 34.44 25.29
C GLU A 184 11.75 33.69 24.15
N ASP A 185 11.34 34.43 23.11
CA ASP A 185 10.86 33.89 21.85
C ASP A 185 11.94 33.00 21.23
N LYS A 186 11.85 31.69 21.46
CA LYS A 186 12.57 30.69 20.67
C LYS A 186 11.65 30.19 19.55
N PRO A 187 12.15 30.10 18.30
CA PRO A 187 11.36 29.59 17.17
C PRO A 187 10.92 28.14 17.43
N GLU A 188 9.78 27.74 16.84
CA GLU A 188 9.16 26.40 16.95
C GLU A 188 10.10 25.22 16.59
N THR A 189 11.30 25.49 16.05
CA THR A 189 12.26 24.53 15.50
C THR A 189 13.22 23.86 16.50
N GLU A 190 13.22 24.20 17.79
CA GLU A 190 14.19 23.66 18.78
C GLU A 190 13.63 22.63 19.79
N ARG A 191 12.37 22.21 19.70
CA ARG A 191 11.78 21.29 20.69
C ARG A 191 12.03 19.81 20.36
N PRO A 192 12.50 18.99 21.32
CA PRO A 192 12.67 17.57 21.08
C PRO A 192 11.32 16.85 21.05
N LEU A 193 10.95 16.33 19.87
CA LEU A 193 9.71 15.57 19.64
C LEU A 193 9.90 14.08 19.92
N LEU A 194 8.88 13.44 20.50
CA LEU A 194 8.83 11.98 20.67
C LEU A 194 8.76 11.31 19.30
N ALA A 195 9.70 10.40 19.03
CA ALA A 195 9.76 9.68 17.77
C ALA A 195 8.76 8.50 17.74
N ILE A 196 7.99 8.42 16.66
CA ILE A 196 7.19 7.25 16.31
C ILE A 196 7.76 6.69 15.01
N HIS A 197 8.35 5.50 15.12
CA HIS A 197 8.90 4.76 14.01
C HIS A 197 7.77 4.16 13.18
N VAL A 198 7.86 4.31 11.87
CA VAL A 198 6.95 3.68 10.91
C VAL A 198 7.80 3.03 9.82
N ASP A 199 7.31 1.92 9.26
CA ASP A 199 7.96 1.26 8.13
C ASP A 199 6.97 1.11 6.96
N PRO A 200 7.44 1.21 5.70
CA PRO A 200 6.55 1.14 4.52
C PRO A 200 5.90 -0.23 4.35
N ASN A 201 6.47 -1.29 4.95
CA ASN A 201 6.02 -2.67 4.82
C ASN A 201 4.96 -3.05 5.87
N ASP A 202 4.57 -2.15 6.78
CA ASP A 202 3.71 -2.44 7.93
C ASP A 202 4.10 -3.74 8.62
N SER A 203 5.38 -3.86 9.01
CA SER A 203 5.93 -5.04 9.69
C SER A 203 5.09 -5.53 10.88
N LEU A 204 4.40 -4.62 11.57
CA LEU A 204 3.53 -4.89 12.71
C LEU A 204 2.10 -5.32 12.31
N ALA A 205 1.82 -5.63 11.04
CA ALA A 205 0.55 -6.19 10.55
C ALA A 205 0.76 -7.52 9.78
N PRO A 206 -0.16 -8.49 9.91
CA PRO A 206 -0.17 -9.66 9.03
C PRO A 206 -0.33 -9.30 7.54
N HIS A 207 0.54 -9.83 6.68
CA HIS A 207 0.58 -9.64 5.23
C HIS A 207 -0.40 -10.55 4.49
N HIS A 208 -1.66 -10.14 4.45
CA HIS A 208 -2.68 -10.70 3.56
C HIS A 208 -3.76 -9.65 3.28
N SER A 209 -4.52 -9.81 2.18
CA SER A 209 -5.65 -8.91 1.89
C SER A 209 -6.71 -8.98 2.99
N TYR A 210 -7.42 -7.86 3.22
CA TYR A 210 -8.62 -7.84 4.05
C TYR A 210 -9.75 -8.70 3.44
N ASP A 211 -9.76 -8.87 2.11
CA ASP A 211 -10.76 -9.70 1.40
C ASP A 211 -10.68 -11.17 1.80
N MET A 212 -9.52 -11.62 2.30
CA MET A 212 -9.32 -12.97 2.83
C MET A 212 -10.34 -13.31 3.93
N PHE A 213 -10.73 -12.31 4.74
CA PHE A 213 -11.74 -12.51 5.78
C PHE A 213 -13.13 -12.87 5.23
N GLY A 214 -13.41 -12.59 3.95
CA GLY A 214 -14.63 -13.06 3.25
C GLY A 214 -14.57 -14.52 2.81
N SER A 215 -13.38 -15.13 2.81
CA SER A 215 -13.13 -16.51 2.39
C SER A 215 -12.72 -17.44 3.55
N LEU A 216 -12.91 -17.02 4.81
CA LEU A 216 -12.53 -17.83 5.98
C LEU A 216 -13.18 -19.21 5.96
N GLU A 217 -14.45 -19.30 5.57
CA GLU A 217 -15.17 -20.58 5.52
C GLU A 217 -14.56 -21.57 4.50
N GLU A 218 -14.00 -21.08 3.39
CA GLU A 218 -13.24 -21.92 2.45
C GLU A 218 -11.89 -22.35 3.01
N LEU A 219 -11.12 -21.38 3.53
CA LEU A 219 -9.77 -21.61 4.04
C LEU A 219 -9.75 -22.53 5.26
N LEU A 220 -10.88 -22.62 5.95
CA LEU A 220 -11.10 -23.40 7.16
C LEU A 220 -12.14 -24.51 6.94
N ALA A 221 -12.42 -24.92 5.71
CA ALA A 221 -13.43 -25.94 5.44
C ALA A 221 -13.20 -27.23 6.24
N GLU A 222 -11.94 -27.66 6.38
CA GLU A 222 -11.61 -28.83 7.21
C GLU A 222 -11.86 -28.59 8.70
N ASP A 223 -11.38 -27.45 9.21
CA ASP A 223 -11.54 -27.06 10.61
C ASP A 223 -13.03 -26.90 10.96
N LEU A 224 -13.84 -26.41 10.02
CA LEU A 224 -15.29 -26.28 10.19
C LEU A 224 -15.98 -27.64 10.32
N ARG A 225 -15.56 -28.64 9.54
CA ARG A 225 -16.12 -30.00 9.64
C ARG A 225 -15.75 -30.71 10.93
N THR A 226 -14.58 -30.42 11.49
CA THR A 226 -13.95 -31.25 12.54
C THR A 226 -13.92 -30.59 13.92
N HIS A 227 -13.85 -29.27 13.98
CA HIS A 227 -13.55 -28.51 15.21
C HIS A 227 -14.47 -27.30 15.44
N ALA A 228 -15.40 -27.00 14.53
CA ALA A 228 -16.31 -25.87 14.72
C ALA A 228 -17.27 -26.08 15.90
N PRO A 229 -17.72 -24.99 16.54
CA PRO A 229 -18.83 -25.03 17.48
C PRO A 229 -20.07 -25.74 16.88
N PRO A 230 -20.76 -26.62 17.62
CA PRO A 230 -21.85 -27.45 17.08
C PRO A 230 -22.99 -26.67 16.40
N ASP A 231 -23.30 -25.47 16.92
CA ASP A 231 -24.44 -24.66 16.46
C ASP A 231 -24.09 -23.65 15.35
N HIS A 232 -22.87 -23.70 14.79
CA HIS A 232 -22.42 -22.67 13.85
C HIS A 232 -23.25 -22.63 12.56
N GLU A 233 -23.72 -23.77 12.05
CA GLU A 233 -24.59 -23.80 10.87
C GLU A 233 -25.97 -23.21 11.14
N VAL A 234 -26.53 -23.44 12.34
CA VAL A 234 -27.80 -22.84 12.77
C VAL A 234 -27.64 -21.32 12.89
N LEU A 235 -26.52 -20.88 13.46
CA LEU A 235 -26.16 -19.47 13.55
C LEU A 235 -26.00 -18.84 12.15
N ALA A 236 -25.28 -19.50 11.24
CA ALA A 236 -25.07 -19.05 9.88
C ALA A 236 -26.40 -18.92 9.12
N ALA A 237 -27.27 -19.92 9.19
CA ALA A 237 -28.60 -19.89 8.59
C ALA A 237 -29.48 -18.76 9.18
N ARG A 238 -29.42 -18.54 10.50
CA ARG A 238 -30.12 -17.42 11.14
C ARG A 238 -29.61 -16.08 10.61
N ILE A 239 -28.30 -15.92 10.45
CA ILE A 239 -27.70 -14.67 9.94
C ILE A 239 -28.05 -14.46 8.47
N ARG A 240 -27.94 -15.48 7.61
CA ARG A 240 -28.32 -15.38 6.19
C ARG A 240 -29.75 -14.87 6.02
N ARG A 241 -30.68 -15.41 6.82
CA ARG A 241 -32.08 -14.97 6.86
C ARG A 241 -32.23 -13.51 7.29
N GLN A 242 -31.53 -13.07 8.34
CA GLN A 242 -31.59 -11.68 8.80
C GLN A 242 -30.94 -10.70 7.80
N LEU A 243 -29.87 -11.12 7.15
CA LEU A 243 -29.19 -10.35 6.11
C LEU A 243 -29.98 -10.32 4.79
N LYS A 244 -30.95 -11.22 4.62
CA LYS A 244 -31.69 -11.44 3.37
C LYS A 244 -30.75 -11.81 2.22
N ILE A 245 -29.78 -12.66 2.50
CA ILE A 245 -28.86 -13.24 1.51
C ILE A 245 -29.24 -14.69 1.22
N ALA A 246 -28.85 -15.21 0.06
CA ALA A 246 -29.20 -16.57 -0.35
C ALA A 246 -28.50 -17.62 0.54
N ASP A 247 -29.09 -18.82 0.64
CA ASP A 247 -28.58 -19.88 1.52
C ASP A 247 -27.20 -20.39 1.10
N ASP A 248 -26.84 -20.26 -0.18
CA ASP A 248 -25.54 -20.59 -0.75
C ASP A 248 -24.50 -19.45 -0.61
N GLN A 249 -24.92 -18.25 -0.19
CA GLN A 249 -24.02 -17.14 0.07
C GLN A 249 -23.36 -17.27 1.44
N ARG A 250 -22.08 -16.91 1.50
CA ARG A 250 -21.30 -16.93 2.74
C ARG A 250 -21.71 -15.83 3.69
N VAL A 251 -21.56 -16.13 4.98
CA VAL A 251 -21.78 -15.12 6.01
C VAL A 251 -20.53 -14.24 6.13
N PRO A 252 -20.65 -12.92 6.01
CA PRO A 252 -19.51 -12.00 6.11
C PRO A 252 -19.16 -11.70 7.59
N TRP A 253 -18.72 -12.73 8.32
CA TRP A 253 -18.51 -12.73 9.78
C TRP A 253 -17.72 -11.52 10.30
N SER A 254 -16.50 -11.31 9.77
CA SER A 254 -15.62 -10.25 10.27
C SER A 254 -16.15 -8.84 9.97
N SER A 255 -16.85 -8.67 8.84
CA SER A 255 -17.49 -7.40 8.52
C SER A 255 -18.69 -7.13 9.44
N LEU A 256 -19.52 -8.14 9.73
CA LEU A 256 -20.64 -7.98 10.66
C LEU A 256 -20.15 -7.64 12.05
N ARG A 257 -19.16 -8.38 12.55
CA ARG A 257 -18.54 -8.12 13.86
C ARG A 257 -18.07 -6.68 13.92
N GLU A 258 -17.25 -6.23 12.98
CA GLU A 258 -16.62 -4.91 13.08
C GLU A 258 -17.65 -3.77 13.04
N VAL A 259 -18.69 -3.85 12.19
CA VAL A 259 -19.78 -2.85 12.16
C VAL A 259 -20.58 -2.87 13.47
N PHE A 260 -20.95 -4.04 13.98
CA PHE A 260 -21.77 -4.14 15.19
C PHE A 260 -21.01 -3.72 16.44
N ILE A 261 -19.72 -4.02 16.54
CA ILE A 261 -18.87 -3.52 17.62
C ILE A 261 -18.81 -2.00 17.57
N CYS A 262 -18.52 -1.39 16.41
CA CYS A 262 -18.52 0.07 16.29
C CYS A 262 -19.86 0.67 16.75
N ARG A 263 -20.99 0.15 16.26
CA ARG A 263 -22.32 0.65 16.66
C ARG A 263 -22.53 0.57 18.17
N ARG A 264 -22.18 -0.56 18.80
CA ARG A 264 -22.30 -0.74 20.25
C ARG A 264 -21.44 0.25 21.02
N GLU A 265 -20.20 0.46 20.60
CA GLU A 265 -19.28 1.40 21.25
C GLU A 265 -19.76 2.85 21.24
N HIS A 266 -20.68 3.19 20.33
CA HIS A 266 -21.27 4.55 20.22
C HIS A 266 -22.76 4.60 20.53
N GLY A 267 -23.32 3.54 21.14
CA GLY A 267 -24.74 3.49 21.51
C GLY A 267 -25.70 3.57 20.31
N ARG A 268 -25.23 3.24 19.11
CA ARG A 268 -26.05 3.24 17.89
C ARG A 268 -26.89 1.96 17.84
N PRO A 269 -28.21 2.03 17.56
CA PRO A 269 -29.05 0.86 17.45
C PRO A 269 -28.54 -0.17 16.43
N LEU A 270 -28.70 -1.45 16.77
CA LEU A 270 -28.46 -2.56 15.86
C LEU A 270 -29.53 -2.57 14.75
N PRO A 271 -29.20 -3.09 13.54
CA PRO A 271 -30.21 -3.24 12.49
C PRO A 271 -31.36 -4.15 12.94
N PRO A 272 -32.58 -3.97 12.40
CA PRO A 272 -33.72 -4.84 12.70
C PRO A 272 -33.37 -6.32 12.52
N GLY A 273 -33.77 -7.15 13.49
CA GLY A 273 -33.48 -8.59 13.49
C GLY A 273 -32.14 -8.99 14.10
N PHE A 274 -31.28 -8.03 14.45
CA PHE A 274 -30.07 -8.26 15.22
C PHE A 274 -30.26 -7.79 16.67
N ASP A 275 -30.07 -8.71 17.60
CA ASP A 275 -30.06 -8.47 19.04
C ASP A 275 -28.65 -8.68 19.62
N ASP A 276 -28.45 -8.28 20.88
CA ASP A 276 -27.14 -8.42 21.53
C ASP A 276 -26.68 -9.88 21.65
N ALA A 277 -27.60 -10.84 21.75
CA ALA A 277 -27.25 -12.25 21.82
C ALA A 277 -26.67 -12.73 20.48
N LEU A 278 -27.27 -12.32 19.36
CA LEU A 278 -26.81 -12.63 18.02
C LEU A 278 -25.47 -11.96 17.72
N VAL A 279 -25.27 -10.71 18.14
CA VAL A 279 -23.98 -10.01 17.99
C VAL A 279 -22.87 -10.68 18.80
N ARG A 280 -23.17 -11.15 20.03
CA ARG A 280 -22.21 -11.95 20.81
C ARG A 280 -21.84 -13.24 20.09
N ALA A 281 -22.81 -13.99 19.61
CA ALA A 281 -22.57 -15.23 18.86
C ALA A 281 -21.73 -15.00 17.59
N ILE A 282 -22.00 -13.93 16.83
CA ILE A 282 -21.19 -13.52 15.67
C ILE A 282 -19.75 -13.23 16.09
N THR A 283 -19.56 -12.49 17.19
CA THR A 283 -18.23 -12.10 17.68
C THR A 283 -17.42 -13.30 18.16
N GLU A 284 -18.06 -14.22 18.87
CA GLU A 284 -17.44 -15.45 19.37
C GLU A 284 -17.03 -16.37 18.22
N PHE A 285 -17.90 -16.56 17.22
CA PHE A 285 -17.60 -17.40 16.07
C PHE A 285 -16.52 -16.78 15.15
N ASP A 286 -16.56 -15.46 14.90
CA ASP A 286 -15.49 -14.76 14.17
C ASP A 286 -14.14 -14.86 14.91
N GLY A 287 -14.18 -14.79 16.25
CA GLY A 287 -13.03 -15.08 17.11
C GLY A 287 -12.49 -16.50 16.92
N TRP A 288 -13.36 -17.50 16.88
CA TRP A 288 -12.98 -18.88 16.60
C TRP A 288 -12.33 -19.01 15.21
N LEU A 289 -12.91 -18.42 14.15
CA LEU A 289 -12.36 -18.46 12.79
C LEU A 289 -10.94 -17.88 12.73
N TRP A 290 -10.70 -16.73 13.35
CA TRP A 290 -9.37 -16.10 13.36
C TRP A 290 -8.35 -16.95 14.14
N HIS A 291 -8.75 -17.50 15.28
CA HIS A 291 -7.87 -18.36 16.08
C HIS A 291 -7.58 -19.71 15.41
N ALA A 292 -8.50 -20.24 14.61
CA ALA A 292 -8.27 -21.41 13.78
C ALA A 292 -7.27 -21.09 12.65
N LEU A 293 -7.47 -19.97 11.95
CA LEU A 293 -6.60 -19.52 10.86
C LEU A 293 -5.17 -19.24 11.32
N TYR A 294 -4.97 -18.32 12.27
CA TYR A 294 -3.65 -18.02 12.82
C TYR A 294 -3.11 -19.14 13.71
N GLY A 295 -3.95 -20.11 14.08
CA GLY A 295 -3.52 -21.34 14.74
C GLY A 295 -2.74 -22.27 13.81
N LYS A 296 -2.86 -22.12 12.47
CA LYS A 296 -2.08 -22.89 11.49
C LYS A 296 -0.66 -22.31 11.43
N PRO A 297 0.38 -23.02 11.89
CA PRO A 297 1.73 -22.46 12.01
C PRO A 297 2.27 -21.90 10.69
N ALA A 298 2.08 -22.63 9.60
CA ALA A 298 2.53 -22.21 8.27
C ALA A 298 1.81 -20.93 7.77
N PHE A 299 0.53 -20.75 8.10
CA PHE A 299 -0.20 -19.53 7.76
C PHE A 299 0.26 -18.35 8.63
N CYS A 300 0.36 -18.56 9.94
CA CYS A 300 0.81 -17.54 10.88
C CYS A 300 2.22 -17.05 10.55
N PHE A 301 3.13 -17.98 10.22
CA PHE A 301 4.49 -17.65 9.79
C PHE A 301 4.49 -16.80 8.51
N ARG A 302 3.91 -17.33 7.43
CA ARG A 302 3.92 -16.61 6.13
C ARG A 302 3.27 -15.24 6.20
N SER A 303 2.22 -15.08 7.02
CA SER A 303 1.54 -13.81 7.15
C SER A 303 2.20 -12.85 8.14
N PHE A 304 2.83 -13.30 9.22
CA PHE A 304 3.24 -12.40 10.32
C PHE A 304 4.67 -12.60 10.84
N GLN A 305 5.53 -13.30 10.09
CA GLN A 305 6.93 -13.53 10.46
C GLN A 305 7.70 -12.25 10.80
N GLU A 306 7.51 -11.17 10.04
CA GLU A 306 8.26 -9.93 10.25
C GLU A 306 7.85 -9.26 11.58
N GLY A 307 6.57 -9.26 11.92
CA GLY A 307 6.09 -8.75 13.21
C GLY A 307 6.61 -9.58 14.39
N VAL A 308 6.66 -10.90 14.24
CA VAL A 308 7.27 -11.81 15.23
C VAL A 308 8.77 -11.52 15.37
N ARG A 309 9.49 -11.34 14.26
CA ARG A 309 10.92 -10.99 14.24
C ARG A 309 11.20 -9.65 14.93
N ARG A 310 10.32 -8.65 14.74
CA ARG A 310 10.43 -7.33 15.39
C ARG A 310 10.32 -7.45 16.91
N VAL A 311 9.32 -8.19 17.40
CA VAL A 311 9.14 -8.44 18.84
C VAL A 311 10.32 -9.22 19.42
N HIS A 312 10.76 -10.26 18.72
CA HIS A 312 11.89 -11.09 19.12
C HIS A 312 13.19 -10.29 19.20
N SER A 313 13.52 -9.53 18.16
CA SER A 313 14.71 -8.67 18.10
C SER A 313 14.74 -7.67 19.26
N ALA A 314 13.62 -6.98 19.51
CA ALA A 314 13.56 -5.99 20.59
C ALA A 314 13.82 -6.59 21.97
N LEU A 315 13.34 -7.81 22.23
CA LEU A 315 13.60 -8.51 23.49
C LEU A 315 15.00 -9.14 23.54
N ARG A 316 15.56 -9.56 22.40
CA ARG A 316 16.94 -10.06 22.31
C ARG A 316 17.97 -8.96 22.57
N ASP A 317 17.72 -7.75 22.09
CA ASP A 317 18.58 -6.61 22.40
C ASP A 317 18.59 -6.30 23.90
N VAL A 318 17.47 -6.51 24.61
CA VAL A 318 17.40 -6.40 26.08
C VAL A 318 18.23 -7.49 26.76
N GLU A 319 18.13 -8.72 26.27
CA GLU A 319 18.90 -9.85 26.81
C GLU A 319 20.41 -9.67 26.66
N GLN A 320 20.85 -9.20 25.49
CA GLN A 320 22.25 -8.91 25.20
C GLN A 320 22.77 -7.62 25.85
N GLY A 321 21.91 -6.86 26.53
CA GLY A 321 22.25 -5.54 27.08
C GLY A 321 22.53 -4.47 26.02
N ALA A 322 22.15 -4.72 24.76
CA ALA A 322 22.29 -3.79 23.64
C ALA A 322 21.16 -2.74 23.61
N SER A 323 20.00 -3.05 24.19
CA SER A 323 18.87 -2.12 24.25
C SER A 323 19.11 -1.01 25.27
N LYS A 324 19.05 0.24 24.80
CA LYS A 324 19.03 1.44 25.66
C LYS A 324 17.63 1.80 26.16
N HIS A 325 16.60 1.10 25.69
CA HIS A 325 15.21 1.42 25.98
C HIS A 325 14.70 0.65 27.19
N LYS A 326 13.93 1.31 28.06
CA LYS A 326 13.23 0.71 29.20
C LYS A 326 11.81 0.27 28.84
N LEU A 327 11.22 0.91 27.83
CA LEU A 327 9.87 0.62 27.34
C LEU A 327 9.86 0.61 25.81
N THR A 328 9.25 -0.41 25.24
CA THR A 328 8.98 -0.53 23.81
C THR A 328 7.46 -0.55 23.58
N LEU A 329 6.96 0.28 22.66
CA LEU A 329 5.54 0.42 22.34
C LEU A 329 5.29 0.08 20.86
N PHE A 330 4.59 -1.01 20.58
CA PHE A 330 4.22 -1.43 19.22
C PHE A 330 2.73 -1.20 18.98
N SER A 331 2.39 -0.35 18.01
CA SER A 331 0.99 -0.07 17.63
C SER A 331 0.61 -0.80 16.35
N GLY A 332 -0.37 -1.69 16.44
CA GLY A 332 -0.87 -2.46 15.31
C GLY A 332 -2.37 -2.74 15.40
N HIS A 333 -2.76 -3.95 15.02
CA HIS A 333 -4.15 -4.31 14.76
C HIS A 333 -4.63 -5.47 15.64
N ASP A 334 -5.93 -5.76 15.60
CA ASP A 334 -6.51 -6.93 16.26
C ASP A 334 -5.89 -8.23 15.73
N ASN A 335 -5.74 -8.34 14.41
CA ASN A 335 -5.14 -9.52 13.81
C ASN A 335 -3.65 -9.68 14.13
N SER A 336 -2.92 -8.57 14.29
CA SER A 336 -1.53 -8.60 14.78
C SER A 336 -1.43 -9.23 16.17
N LEU A 337 -2.32 -8.87 17.08
CA LEU A 337 -2.36 -9.44 18.43
C LEU A 337 -2.74 -10.92 18.41
N VAL A 338 -3.76 -11.32 17.63
CA VAL A 338 -4.14 -12.74 17.51
C VAL A 338 -2.99 -13.55 16.93
N ALA A 339 -2.37 -13.09 15.85
CA ALA A 339 -1.21 -13.75 15.23
C ALA A 339 -0.03 -13.83 16.20
N LEU A 340 0.29 -12.76 16.94
CA LEU A 340 1.37 -12.74 17.92
C LEU A 340 1.13 -13.72 19.07
N MET A 341 -0.08 -13.74 19.65
CA MET A 341 -0.40 -14.68 20.74
C MET A 341 -0.32 -16.13 20.27
N LYS A 342 -0.68 -16.41 19.00
CA LYS A 342 -0.55 -17.74 18.39
C LYS A 342 0.90 -18.12 18.12
N ALA A 343 1.67 -17.20 17.56
CA ALA A 343 3.11 -17.34 17.35
C ALA A 343 3.82 -17.66 18.68
N LEU A 344 3.57 -16.88 19.73
CA LEU A 344 4.14 -17.09 21.06
C LEU A 344 3.55 -18.29 21.83
N GLN A 345 2.68 -19.07 21.19
CA GLN A 345 2.02 -20.24 21.80
C GLN A 345 1.43 -19.94 23.18
N LEU A 346 0.81 -18.76 23.34
CA LEU A 346 0.20 -18.40 24.60
C LEU A 346 -1.04 -19.26 24.85
N ASP A 347 -1.28 -19.60 26.11
CA ASP A 347 -2.46 -20.34 26.53
C ASP A 347 -3.66 -19.40 26.57
N ILE A 348 -4.46 -19.44 25.51
CA ILE A 348 -5.63 -18.59 25.33
C ILE A 348 -6.86 -19.40 25.73
N PRO A 349 -7.53 -19.09 26.86
CA PRO A 349 -8.60 -19.94 27.41
C PRO A 349 -9.79 -20.13 26.47
N ARG A 350 -10.10 -19.12 25.66
CA ARG A 350 -11.14 -19.16 24.64
C ARG A 350 -10.79 -18.26 23.47
N PRO A 351 -11.11 -18.61 22.21
CA PRO A 351 -10.95 -17.70 21.08
C PRO A 351 -11.71 -16.40 21.27
N PHE A 352 -11.11 -15.28 20.90
CA PHE A 352 -11.75 -13.96 20.93
C PHE A 352 -11.06 -13.02 19.95
N ILE A 353 -11.74 -11.95 19.53
CA ILE A 353 -11.04 -10.84 18.85
C ILE A 353 -10.72 -9.75 19.88
N PRO A 354 -9.46 -9.29 20.00
CA PRO A 354 -9.08 -8.24 20.94
C PRO A 354 -9.96 -6.99 20.82
N HIS A 355 -10.42 -6.44 21.95
CA HIS A 355 -11.20 -5.20 22.00
C HIS A 355 -10.36 -3.98 21.58
N TYR A 356 -11.00 -2.82 21.40
CA TYR A 356 -10.26 -1.59 21.12
C TYR A 356 -9.29 -1.26 22.26
N GLY A 357 -8.07 -0.83 21.92
CA GLY A 357 -7.03 -0.55 22.89
C GLY A 357 -6.54 -1.76 23.70
N ALA A 358 -6.83 -3.00 23.27
CA ALA A 358 -6.29 -4.20 23.90
C ALA A 358 -4.77 -4.23 23.83
N MET A 359 -4.11 -4.69 24.90
CA MET A 359 -2.65 -4.67 25.05
C MET A 359 -2.10 -6.03 25.43
N LEU A 360 -1.08 -6.50 24.72
CA LEU A 360 -0.21 -7.60 25.12
C LEU A 360 1.13 -7.03 25.55
N ALA A 361 1.45 -7.13 26.84
CA ALA A 361 2.75 -6.78 27.39
C ALA A 361 3.62 -8.03 27.55
N LEU A 362 4.87 -7.94 27.12
CA LEU A 362 5.95 -8.87 27.42
C LEU A 362 6.89 -8.18 28.41
N GLU A 363 6.77 -8.57 29.68
CA GLU A 363 7.52 -8.01 30.80
C GLU A 363 8.77 -8.86 31.03
N VAL A 364 9.95 -8.23 30.98
CA VAL A 364 11.25 -8.89 31.15
C VAL A 364 11.75 -8.66 32.57
N PHE A 365 12.00 -9.75 33.30
CA PHE A 365 12.48 -9.73 34.67
C PHE A 365 13.88 -10.32 34.76
N ARG A 366 14.73 -9.77 35.64
CA ARG A 366 16.03 -10.33 36.02
C ARG A 366 15.98 -10.80 37.46
N TYR A 367 16.45 -12.02 37.73
CA TYR A 367 16.69 -12.49 39.10
C TYR A 367 18.12 -12.14 39.52
N PRO A 368 18.31 -11.34 40.59
CA PRO A 368 19.65 -10.94 41.03
C PRO A 368 20.59 -12.11 41.36
N GLN A 369 20.04 -13.29 41.73
CA GLN A 369 20.85 -14.45 42.10
C GLN A 369 21.33 -15.30 40.91
N GLN A 370 20.70 -15.22 39.74
CA GLN A 370 20.93 -16.17 38.63
C GLN A 370 21.41 -15.50 37.33
N ASP A 371 21.40 -14.16 37.26
CA ASP A 371 21.65 -13.34 36.05
C ASP A 371 20.86 -13.78 34.80
N GLU A 372 19.84 -14.61 34.99
CA GLU A 372 18.96 -15.12 33.95
C GLU A 372 17.74 -14.20 33.80
N LEU A 373 17.32 -13.99 32.55
CA LEU A 373 16.12 -13.23 32.22
C LEU A 373 14.91 -14.14 32.03
N PHE A 374 13.77 -13.62 32.47
CA PHE A 374 12.48 -14.28 32.35
C PHE A 374 11.49 -13.35 31.66
N VAL A 375 10.64 -13.92 30.82
CA VAL A 375 9.58 -13.19 30.10
C VAL A 375 8.23 -13.59 30.65
N LYS A 376 7.40 -12.59 30.95
CA LYS A 376 6.00 -12.75 31.37
C LYS A 376 5.09 -12.11 30.33
N ALA A 377 4.15 -12.86 29.79
CA ALA A 377 3.11 -12.32 28.92
C ALA A 377 1.88 -11.91 29.75
N VAL A 378 1.39 -10.69 29.52
CA VAL A 378 0.24 -10.10 30.20
C VAL A 378 -0.68 -9.47 29.17
N PHE A 379 -1.91 -9.97 29.04
CA PHE A 379 -2.91 -9.42 28.13
C PHE A 379 -4.00 -8.71 28.93
N ASP A 380 -4.15 -7.41 28.71
CA ASP A 380 -5.06 -6.52 29.46
C ASP A 380 -5.01 -6.80 30.98
N ASP A 381 -3.80 -6.68 31.54
CA ASP A 381 -3.45 -6.92 32.97
C ASP A 381 -3.62 -8.35 33.49
N LYS A 382 -4.01 -9.30 32.64
CA LYS A 382 -4.14 -10.71 33.02
C LYS A 382 -2.95 -11.51 32.49
N PRO A 383 -2.22 -12.25 33.35
CA PRO A 383 -1.17 -13.13 32.88
C PRO A 383 -1.70 -14.16 31.88
N LEU A 384 -1.00 -14.32 30.76
CA LEU A 384 -1.23 -15.39 29.78
C LEU A 384 -0.01 -16.32 29.80
N PRO A 385 -0.13 -17.53 30.35
CA PRO A 385 0.97 -18.48 30.38
C PRO A 385 1.44 -18.87 28.97
N PHE A 386 2.71 -19.21 28.82
CA PHE A 386 3.23 -19.88 27.62
C PHE A 386 2.86 -21.37 27.70
N ARG A 387 2.44 -21.98 26.58
CA ARG A 387 2.13 -23.42 26.54
C ARG A 387 3.35 -24.25 26.97
N GLY A 388 3.09 -25.30 27.76
CA GLY A 388 4.12 -26.24 28.21
C GLY A 388 4.89 -25.83 29.48
N GLN A 389 4.63 -24.67 30.08
CA GLN A 389 5.34 -24.16 31.27
C GLN A 389 4.61 -24.39 32.62
N GLY A 390 3.54 -25.20 32.64
CA GLY A 390 2.76 -25.47 33.86
C GLY A 390 2.03 -24.23 34.40
N ASN A 391 1.88 -24.12 35.73
CA ASN A 391 1.21 -22.98 36.39
C ASN A 391 2.07 -21.70 36.46
N SER A 392 3.30 -21.71 35.91
CA SER A 392 4.16 -20.52 35.91
C SER A 392 3.71 -19.53 34.84
N SER A 393 3.43 -18.29 35.25
CA SER A 393 3.16 -17.19 34.31
C SER A 393 4.42 -16.64 33.62
N MET A 394 5.60 -17.11 34.01
CA MET A 394 6.90 -16.66 33.51
C MET A 394 7.64 -17.82 32.84
N CYS A 395 8.29 -17.56 31.71
CA CYS A 395 9.20 -18.49 31.04
C CYS A 395 10.63 -17.92 31.03
N THR A 396 11.64 -18.78 30.89
CA THR A 396 13.02 -18.34 30.68
C THR A 396 13.15 -17.67 29.32
N PHE A 397 14.11 -16.75 29.18
CA PHE A 397 14.40 -16.15 27.88
C PHE A 397 14.78 -17.21 26.84
N ALA A 398 15.50 -18.26 27.22
CA ALA A 398 15.83 -19.37 26.34
C ALA A 398 14.59 -20.09 25.79
N HIS A 399 13.54 -20.26 26.61
CA HIS A 399 12.27 -20.81 26.13
C HIS A 399 11.59 -19.85 25.14
N PHE A 400 11.56 -18.55 25.46
CA PHE A 400 11.04 -17.53 24.54
C PHE A 400 11.81 -17.51 23.20
N ASP A 401 13.15 -17.60 23.24
CA ASP A 401 14.02 -17.66 22.05
C ASP A 401 13.72 -18.91 21.20
N GLY A 402 13.47 -20.05 21.85
CA GLY A 402 13.08 -21.29 21.18
C GLY A 402 11.75 -21.22 20.43
N LEU A 403 10.78 -20.43 20.91
CA LEU A 403 9.51 -20.23 20.21
C LEU A 403 9.70 -19.54 18.86
N HIS A 404 10.67 -18.63 18.75
CA HIS A 404 11.00 -17.96 17.48
C HIS A 404 11.60 -18.95 16.48
N SER A 405 12.51 -19.85 16.89
CA SER A 405 13.06 -20.88 16.00
C SER A 405 11.99 -21.82 15.43
N CYS A 406 11.01 -22.23 16.22
CA CYS A 406 9.89 -23.08 15.76
C CYS A 406 8.97 -22.40 14.72
N ILE A 407 9.09 -21.08 14.58
CA ILE A 407 8.32 -20.28 13.63
C ILE A 407 9.16 -19.98 12.40
N CYS A 408 10.48 -19.82 12.53
CA CYS A 408 11.37 -19.36 11.46
C CYS A 408 11.82 -20.42 10.44
N THR A 409 11.54 -21.71 10.65
CA THR A 409 11.94 -22.79 9.73
C THR A 409 10.69 -23.52 9.20
N GLU A 410 10.48 -23.49 7.88
CA GLU A 410 9.41 -24.28 7.24
C GLU A 410 9.71 -25.81 7.30
N GLU A 411 10.96 -26.18 7.59
CA GLU A 411 11.45 -27.56 7.70
C GLU A 411 10.99 -28.28 8.99
N ASP A 412 10.82 -27.57 10.12
CA ASP A 412 10.46 -28.21 11.41
C ASP A 412 8.94 -28.46 11.59
N LEU A 413 8.09 -27.80 10.79
CA LEU A 413 6.63 -27.91 10.93
C LEU A 413 6.05 -29.23 10.41
N THR A 414 6.85 -30.04 9.70
CA THR A 414 6.50 -31.42 9.35
C THR A 414 6.79 -32.43 10.45
N GLU A 415 7.67 -32.13 11.41
CA GLU A 415 8.08 -33.09 12.45
C GLU A 415 7.21 -33.04 13.72
N THR A 416 6.50 -31.95 14.01
CA THR A 416 5.56 -31.90 15.15
C THR A 416 4.31 -32.80 15.02
N ALA A 417 4.16 -33.54 13.93
CA ALA A 417 3.14 -34.58 13.76
C ALA A 417 3.64 -36.01 14.08
N GLN A 418 4.93 -36.22 14.35
CA GLN A 418 5.50 -37.55 14.60
C GLN A 418 6.55 -37.55 15.71
N ALA A 419 6.12 -37.48 16.97
CA ALA A 419 6.98 -37.76 18.12
C ALA A 419 6.55 -39.07 18.80
N ALA A 420 7.01 -40.21 18.26
CA ALA A 420 7.09 -41.49 18.95
C ALA A 420 8.17 -42.40 18.32
N ALA A 421 9.46 -42.16 18.62
CA ALA A 421 10.55 -43.15 18.82
C ALA A 421 11.96 -42.48 18.78
N PRO A 422 12.99 -43.05 19.46
CA PRO A 422 14.31 -42.43 19.63
C PRO A 422 15.40 -43.09 18.72
N PRO A 423 16.72 -42.84 18.90
CA PRO A 423 17.50 -41.82 18.20
C PRO A 423 18.60 -42.43 17.30
N THR A 424 19.07 -41.70 16.27
CA THR A 424 20.38 -41.98 15.64
C THR A 424 21.13 -40.73 15.20
N MET A 425 22.22 -40.45 15.91
CA MET A 425 23.56 -40.02 15.48
C MET A 425 23.73 -39.04 14.31
N SER A 426 24.15 -37.82 14.68
CA SER A 426 25.37 -37.12 14.23
C SER A 426 25.64 -36.99 12.72
N THR A 427 25.67 -35.73 12.24
CA THR A 427 26.90 -35.13 11.69
C THR A 427 26.90 -33.60 11.86
N SER A 428 28.03 -33.09 12.34
CA SER A 428 28.35 -31.67 12.41
C SER A 428 28.68 -31.12 11.02
N THR A 429 28.24 -29.90 10.71
CA THR A 429 29.08 -29.00 9.91
C THR A 429 28.87 -27.54 10.32
N THR A 430 30.01 -26.93 10.60
CA THR A 430 30.28 -25.58 11.08
C THR A 430 30.11 -24.53 9.96
N THR A 431 29.74 -23.30 10.37
CA THR A 431 29.99 -21.99 9.69
C THR A 431 29.31 -21.78 8.32
N THR A 432 28.73 -20.63 7.97
CA THR A 432 29.30 -19.27 8.01
C THR A 432 28.20 -18.26 7.64
N THR A 433 28.22 -17.09 8.27
CA THR A 433 27.49 -15.87 7.87
C THR A 433 27.94 -15.35 6.50
N THR A 434 27.02 -15.20 5.54
CA THR A 434 27.21 -14.33 4.35
C THR A 434 25.89 -13.70 3.86
N SER A 435 25.96 -12.42 3.50
CA SER A 435 24.90 -11.53 3.02
C SER A 435 24.15 -12.02 1.77
N SER A 436 22.83 -11.87 1.73
CA SER A 436 21.95 -12.42 0.67
C SER A 436 21.70 -11.54 -0.56
N ASP A 437 22.35 -10.39 -0.73
CA ASP A 437 22.25 -9.60 -1.98
C ASP A 437 23.35 -9.90 -3.01
N SER A 438 24.29 -10.80 -2.70
CA SER A 438 25.29 -11.26 -3.67
C SER A 438 24.76 -12.28 -4.68
N GLN A 439 23.51 -12.75 -4.54
CA GLN A 439 22.96 -13.85 -5.34
C GLN A 439 22.33 -13.41 -6.67
N PHE A 440 21.83 -12.18 -6.78
CA PHE A 440 21.13 -11.71 -7.99
C PHE A 440 21.83 -10.54 -8.65
N LYS A 441 22.08 -10.67 -9.95
CA LYS A 441 22.66 -9.62 -10.78
C LYS A 441 21.60 -9.00 -11.68
N LEU A 442 21.37 -7.70 -11.56
CA LEU A 442 20.49 -6.97 -12.49
C LEU A 442 21.09 -7.00 -13.89
N ARG A 443 20.33 -7.50 -14.86
CA ARG A 443 20.73 -7.61 -16.27
C ARG A 443 20.10 -6.54 -17.14
N HIS A 444 18.82 -6.27 -16.94
CA HIS A 444 18.05 -5.35 -17.75
C HIS A 444 16.98 -4.64 -16.92
N LEU A 445 16.78 -3.36 -17.23
CA LEU A 445 15.75 -2.52 -16.62
C LEU A 445 14.79 -2.04 -17.69
N LEU A 446 13.51 -2.40 -17.60
CA LEU A 446 12.46 -1.87 -18.45
C LEU A 446 11.57 -0.94 -17.63
N VAL A 447 11.51 0.34 -18.03
CA VAL A 447 10.69 1.37 -17.40
C VAL A 447 9.57 1.75 -18.35
N MET A 448 8.33 1.46 -17.98
CA MET A 448 7.16 1.99 -18.66
C MET A 448 6.59 3.14 -17.83
N HIS A 449 6.34 4.30 -18.42
CA HIS A 449 5.88 5.46 -17.66
C HIS A 449 4.72 6.21 -18.33
N ARG A 450 3.86 6.82 -17.51
CA ARG A 450 2.93 7.86 -17.95
C ARG A 450 3.71 9.15 -18.18
N HIS A 451 3.29 9.95 -19.15
CA HIS A 451 3.79 11.32 -19.30
C HIS A 451 3.60 12.15 -18.00
N GLY A 452 4.37 13.22 -17.88
CA GLY A 452 4.26 14.19 -16.78
C GLY A 452 3.00 15.05 -16.86
N ASP A 453 2.93 16.02 -15.96
CA ASP A 453 1.87 17.03 -15.92
C ASP A 453 1.70 17.75 -17.26
N ARG A 454 0.44 18.04 -17.61
CA ARG A 454 0.06 18.57 -18.91
C ARG A 454 -1.20 19.43 -18.83
N THR A 455 -1.45 20.19 -19.89
CA THR A 455 -2.75 20.83 -20.13
C THR A 455 -3.86 19.78 -20.34
N PRO A 456 -5.14 20.15 -20.15
CA PRO A 456 -6.26 19.25 -20.46
C PRO A 456 -6.15 18.70 -21.87
N VAL A 457 -6.47 17.43 -22.10
CA VAL A 457 -6.58 16.83 -23.44
C VAL A 457 -7.91 17.21 -24.08
N PHE A 458 -8.98 17.22 -23.29
CA PHE A 458 -10.30 17.64 -23.74
C PHE A 458 -10.44 19.16 -23.65
N ASP A 459 -10.97 19.76 -24.70
CA ASP A 459 -11.21 21.20 -24.80
C ASP A 459 -12.51 21.63 -24.10
N LYS A 460 -13.46 20.71 -23.89
CA LYS A 460 -14.71 20.99 -23.19
C LYS A 460 -15.28 19.77 -22.47
N CYS A 461 -16.14 20.03 -21.48
CA CYS A 461 -17.05 19.04 -20.93
C CYS A 461 -18.44 19.66 -20.69
N GLY A 462 -19.39 19.33 -21.57
CA GLY A 462 -20.70 20.00 -21.63
C GLY A 462 -20.60 21.44 -22.17
N ASP A 463 -21.71 22.18 -22.08
CA ASP A 463 -21.84 23.52 -22.67
C ASP A 463 -21.19 24.62 -21.81
N ASN A 464 -21.01 24.39 -20.50
CA ASN A 464 -20.58 25.42 -19.55
C ASN A 464 -19.08 25.36 -19.20
N VAL A 465 -18.39 24.26 -19.51
CA VAL A 465 -16.95 24.12 -19.23
C VAL A 465 -16.20 23.98 -20.54
N ASN A 466 -15.52 25.06 -20.92
CA ASN A 466 -14.72 25.15 -22.14
C ASN A 466 -13.35 25.74 -21.82
N VAL A 467 -12.30 24.97 -22.06
CA VAL A 467 -10.89 25.30 -21.81
C VAL A 467 -10.36 26.32 -22.82
N LEU A 468 -11.03 26.46 -23.97
CA LEU A 468 -10.60 27.33 -25.07
C LEU A 468 -11.15 28.77 -24.98
N VAL A 469 -11.85 29.13 -23.90
CA VAL A 469 -12.20 30.53 -23.63
C VAL A 469 -10.92 31.34 -23.41
N ASP A 470 -10.90 32.61 -23.86
CA ASP A 470 -9.66 33.38 -24.01
C ASP A 470 -8.77 33.40 -22.75
N ASP A 471 -9.35 33.63 -21.58
CA ASP A 471 -8.61 33.67 -20.30
C ASP A 471 -8.00 32.31 -19.92
N GLU A 472 -8.77 31.23 -20.00
CA GLU A 472 -8.29 29.88 -19.65
C GLU A 472 -7.30 29.36 -20.69
N LYS A 473 -7.54 29.65 -21.97
CA LYS A 473 -6.62 29.31 -23.06
C LYS A 473 -5.29 30.03 -22.88
N ALA A 474 -5.30 31.33 -22.57
CA ALA A 474 -4.10 32.10 -22.29
C ALA A 474 -3.36 31.56 -21.05
N PHE A 475 -4.10 31.19 -20.00
CA PHE A 475 -3.53 30.52 -18.83
C PHE A 475 -2.80 29.24 -19.23
N TRP A 476 -3.46 28.31 -19.92
CA TRP A 476 -2.83 27.03 -20.29
C TRP A 476 -1.65 27.21 -21.24
N THR A 477 -1.72 28.19 -22.14
CA THR A 477 -0.61 28.60 -23.00
C THR A 477 0.62 29.00 -22.19
N SER A 478 0.42 29.80 -21.15
CA SER A 478 1.52 30.26 -20.28
C SER A 478 2.17 29.14 -19.46
N ARG A 479 1.49 28.00 -19.29
CA ARG A 479 1.98 26.83 -18.54
C ARG A 479 2.75 25.84 -19.41
N LEU A 480 2.68 25.95 -20.74
CA LEU A 480 3.40 25.05 -21.64
C LEU A 480 4.90 25.10 -21.40
N ALA A 481 5.57 23.98 -21.67
CA ALA A 481 7.03 23.93 -21.69
C ALA A 481 7.60 25.08 -22.54
N THR A 482 8.58 25.81 -21.99
CA THR A 482 9.13 26.99 -22.66
C THR A 482 9.94 26.58 -23.89
N SER A 483 10.16 27.51 -24.83
CA SER A 483 11.01 27.25 -26.00
C SER A 483 12.42 26.80 -25.59
N GLU A 484 12.98 27.39 -24.52
CA GLU A 484 14.28 27.01 -23.96
C GLU A 484 14.27 25.58 -23.39
N GLN A 485 13.21 25.19 -22.67
CA GLN A 485 13.06 23.82 -22.18
C GLN A 485 12.96 22.84 -23.36
N VAL A 486 12.15 23.15 -24.38
CA VAL A 486 11.98 22.29 -25.56
C VAL A 486 13.30 22.14 -26.32
N GLU A 487 14.09 23.20 -26.48
CA GLU A 487 15.42 23.14 -27.10
C GLU A 487 16.36 22.20 -26.32
N LYS A 488 16.44 22.36 -24.99
CA LYS A 488 17.21 21.46 -24.11
C LYS A 488 16.75 20.00 -24.20
N LEU A 489 15.45 19.76 -24.36
CA LEU A 489 14.92 18.41 -24.50
C LEU A 489 15.25 17.79 -25.87
N ASN A 490 15.30 18.59 -26.93
CA ASN A 490 15.72 18.15 -28.27
C ASN A 490 17.21 17.76 -28.30
N ASP A 491 18.05 18.39 -27.48
CA ASP A 491 19.45 17.97 -27.30
C ASP A 491 19.56 16.61 -26.61
N VAL A 492 18.57 16.24 -25.79
CA VAL A 492 18.58 14.97 -25.04
C VAL A 492 18.16 13.80 -25.93
N GLY A 493 17.18 13.98 -26.81
CA GLY A 493 16.71 12.91 -27.69
C GLY A 493 15.95 13.40 -28.90
N VAL A 494 16.04 12.64 -29.99
CA VAL A 494 15.43 12.94 -31.28
C VAL A 494 14.48 11.83 -31.71
N VAL A 495 13.39 12.19 -32.36
CA VAL A 495 12.36 11.24 -32.81
C VAL A 495 12.82 10.55 -34.08
N VAL A 496 12.75 9.22 -34.10
CA VAL A 496 13.15 8.37 -35.23
C VAL A 496 12.06 7.33 -35.56
N GLY A 497 12.23 6.65 -36.69
CA GLY A 497 11.41 5.51 -37.11
C GLY A 497 11.72 4.22 -36.34
N GLU A 498 11.60 3.06 -37.01
CA GLU A 498 11.87 1.76 -36.37
C GLU A 498 13.36 1.58 -36.05
N THR A 499 14.23 2.19 -36.85
CA THR A 499 15.68 2.23 -36.62
C THR A 499 16.17 3.69 -36.48
N PRO A 500 17.33 3.94 -35.82
CA PRO A 500 17.83 5.29 -35.56
C PRO A 500 18.12 6.13 -36.81
N ASP A 501 18.42 5.48 -37.93
CA ASP A 501 18.69 6.09 -39.23
C ASP A 501 17.42 6.41 -40.03
N GLN A 502 16.27 5.90 -39.61
CA GLN A 502 14.99 6.16 -40.26
C GLN A 502 14.33 7.43 -39.74
N GLN A 503 13.83 8.25 -40.65
CA GLN A 503 12.94 9.36 -40.32
C GLN A 503 11.63 8.84 -39.68
N PRO A 504 11.04 9.59 -38.75
CA PRO A 504 9.76 9.21 -38.16
C PRO A 504 8.66 9.18 -39.23
N VAL A 505 7.84 8.14 -39.22
CA VAL A 505 6.82 7.91 -40.26
C VAL A 505 5.71 8.97 -40.23
N ASN A 506 5.41 9.51 -39.06
CA ASN A 506 4.41 10.57 -38.88
C ASN A 506 4.96 11.65 -37.95
N PRO A 507 4.64 12.94 -38.17
CA PRO A 507 4.99 14.00 -37.22
C PRO A 507 4.28 13.79 -35.87
N PRO A 508 4.86 14.26 -34.76
CA PRO A 508 4.22 14.20 -33.44
C PRO A 508 2.86 14.87 -33.41
N LYS A 509 1.91 14.26 -32.69
CA LYS A 509 0.53 14.76 -32.59
C LYS A 509 0.34 15.67 -31.37
N HIS A 510 -0.52 16.68 -31.53
CA HIS A 510 -0.84 17.68 -30.50
C HIS A 510 -1.74 17.18 -29.35
N GLY A 511 -2.30 15.97 -29.42
CA GLY A 511 -3.07 15.41 -28.30
C GLY A 511 -4.49 15.96 -28.12
N GLY A 512 -4.77 17.16 -28.64
CA GLY A 512 -6.06 17.82 -28.68
C GLY A 512 -5.99 19.09 -29.54
N VAL A 513 -7.01 19.94 -29.45
CA VAL A 513 -6.96 21.30 -30.03
C VAL A 513 -5.94 22.11 -29.24
N TRP A 514 -4.98 22.75 -29.91
CA TRP A 514 -3.98 23.58 -29.21
C TRP A 514 -4.68 24.57 -28.23
N PRO A 515 -4.21 24.73 -26.97
CA PRO A 515 -2.99 24.19 -26.36
C PRO A 515 -3.21 22.86 -25.61
N CYS A 516 -4.37 22.22 -25.79
CA CYS A 516 -4.76 21.02 -25.08
C CYS A 516 -3.84 19.83 -25.40
N GLY A 517 -3.53 19.03 -24.38
CA GLY A 517 -2.77 17.79 -24.50
C GLY A 517 -1.25 17.94 -24.58
N HIS A 518 -0.72 19.11 -24.23
CA HIS A 518 0.71 19.45 -24.24
C HIS A 518 1.33 19.41 -22.84
N LEU A 519 2.61 19.04 -22.76
CA LEU A 519 3.36 19.01 -21.51
C LEU A 519 3.57 20.44 -20.97
N THR A 520 3.44 20.61 -19.66
CA THR A 520 3.72 21.88 -18.99
C THR A 520 5.17 21.98 -18.52
N GLN A 521 5.58 23.16 -18.08
CA GLN A 521 6.88 23.38 -17.41
C GLN A 521 7.01 22.47 -16.16
N GLN A 522 5.93 22.37 -15.37
CA GLN A 522 5.85 21.46 -14.21
C GLN A 522 6.01 20.00 -14.63
N GLY A 523 5.45 19.61 -15.78
CA GLY A 523 5.59 18.26 -16.34
C GLY A 523 7.02 17.92 -16.73
N VAL A 524 7.76 18.89 -17.28
CA VAL A 524 9.20 18.74 -17.59
C VAL A 524 9.98 18.47 -16.30
N GLU A 525 9.85 19.33 -15.30
CA GLU A 525 10.55 19.20 -14.02
C GLU A 525 10.17 17.92 -13.27
N GLN A 526 8.88 17.56 -13.30
CA GLN A 526 8.38 16.33 -12.68
C GLN A 526 9.07 15.10 -13.28
N MET A 527 9.14 15.04 -14.61
CA MET A 527 9.76 13.90 -15.30
C MET A 527 11.28 13.88 -15.11
N GLN A 528 11.93 15.05 -15.02
CA GLN A 528 13.35 15.16 -14.65
C GLN A 528 13.63 14.57 -13.27
N ARG A 529 12.83 14.95 -12.26
CA ARG A 529 12.94 14.41 -10.90
C ARG A 529 12.71 12.90 -10.84
N ILE A 530 11.75 12.38 -11.62
CA ILE A 530 11.55 10.93 -11.75
C ILE A 530 12.77 10.25 -12.38
N GLY A 531 13.36 10.87 -13.40
CA GLY A 531 14.61 10.41 -14.01
C GLY A 531 15.76 10.34 -13.00
N GLN A 532 15.92 11.39 -12.19
CA GLN A 532 16.92 11.45 -11.13
C GLN A 532 16.69 10.36 -10.08
N GLY A 533 15.45 10.19 -9.61
CA GLY A 533 15.14 9.11 -8.65
C GLY A 533 15.42 7.71 -9.20
N LEU A 534 15.22 7.48 -10.50
CA LEU A 534 15.65 6.23 -11.16
C LEU A 534 17.17 6.10 -11.23
N ARG A 535 17.89 7.19 -11.50
CA ARG A 535 19.36 7.22 -11.47
C ARG A 535 19.88 6.87 -10.08
N ASP A 536 19.32 7.46 -9.04
CA ASP A 536 19.74 7.23 -7.65
C ASP A 536 19.46 5.79 -7.22
N LYS A 537 18.25 5.28 -7.52
CA LYS A 537 17.87 3.90 -7.22
C LYS A 537 18.76 2.87 -7.93
N TYR A 538 19.15 3.15 -9.18
CA TYR A 538 19.91 2.24 -10.01
C TYR A 538 21.37 2.65 -10.19
N ALA A 539 21.94 3.45 -9.29
CA ALA A 539 23.29 4.02 -9.44
C ALA A 539 24.38 2.95 -9.63
N ALA A 540 24.27 1.82 -8.93
CA ALA A 540 25.18 0.69 -9.07
C ALA A 540 25.04 -0.09 -10.39
N PHE A 541 23.91 0.06 -11.08
CA PHE A 541 23.65 -0.59 -12.36
C PHE A 541 23.95 0.32 -13.55
N VAL A 542 23.56 1.59 -13.47
CA VAL A 542 23.71 2.55 -14.58
C VAL A 542 25.14 3.10 -14.64
N ASP A 543 25.99 2.44 -15.41
CA ASP A 543 27.41 2.78 -15.52
C ASP A 543 27.63 4.17 -16.16
N PRO A 544 28.46 5.05 -15.57
CA PRO A 544 28.84 6.35 -16.15
C PRO A 544 29.43 6.28 -17.57
N SER A 545 29.96 5.13 -18.00
CA SER A 545 30.48 4.91 -19.35
C SER A 545 29.41 4.56 -20.39
N TRP A 546 28.17 4.32 -19.97
CA TRP A 546 27.10 3.97 -20.91
C TRP A 546 26.79 5.11 -21.88
N THR A 547 26.73 4.74 -23.15
CA THR A 547 26.29 5.57 -24.27
C THR A 547 24.89 5.15 -24.74
N ASN A 548 24.37 5.81 -25.77
CA ASN A 548 23.07 5.52 -26.40
C ASN A 548 22.87 4.05 -26.81
N GLU A 549 23.94 3.27 -27.05
CA GLU A 549 23.81 1.85 -27.38
C GLU A 549 23.24 0.99 -26.23
N HIS A 550 23.32 1.49 -24.99
CA HIS A 550 22.85 0.78 -23.80
C HIS A 550 21.38 1.08 -23.48
N VAL A 551 20.79 2.09 -24.11
CA VAL A 551 19.46 2.62 -23.79
C VAL A 551 18.57 2.56 -25.02
N TYR A 552 17.46 1.83 -24.94
CA TYR A 552 16.42 1.86 -25.96
C TYR A 552 15.25 2.69 -25.47
N VAL A 553 14.72 3.55 -26.33
CA VAL A 553 13.63 4.46 -25.99
C VAL A 553 12.55 4.36 -27.04
N GLN A 554 11.32 4.10 -26.62
CA GLN A 554 10.16 4.13 -27.48
C GLN A 554 9.08 4.99 -26.86
N SER A 555 8.42 5.80 -27.67
CA SER A 555 7.34 6.68 -27.23
C SER A 555 6.13 6.54 -28.14
N THR A 556 4.93 6.76 -27.58
CA THR A 556 3.78 7.05 -28.43
C THR A 556 4.00 8.38 -29.12
N ASN A 557 3.45 8.54 -30.34
CA ASN A 557 3.75 9.69 -31.18
C ASN A 557 2.94 10.95 -30.80
N TYR A 558 3.03 11.40 -29.54
CA TYR A 558 2.48 12.65 -29.03
C TYR A 558 3.60 13.53 -28.47
N PHE A 559 3.50 14.85 -28.64
CA PHE A 559 4.49 15.78 -28.08
C PHE A 559 4.72 15.56 -26.58
N ARG A 560 3.65 15.41 -25.80
CA ARG A 560 3.76 15.23 -24.34
C ARG A 560 4.53 13.99 -23.91
N THR A 561 4.40 12.86 -24.62
CA THR A 561 5.08 11.60 -24.26
C THR A 561 6.55 11.66 -24.69
N ILE A 562 6.83 12.22 -25.88
CA ILE A 562 8.19 12.45 -26.35
C ILE A 562 8.94 13.40 -25.40
N GLN A 563 8.35 14.54 -25.05
CA GLN A 563 8.95 15.51 -24.12
C GLN A 563 9.10 14.94 -22.71
N SER A 564 8.16 14.10 -22.26
CA SER A 564 8.28 13.44 -20.97
C SER A 564 9.45 12.46 -20.91
N VAL A 565 9.69 11.69 -21.98
CA VAL A 565 10.82 10.75 -21.99
C VAL A 565 12.15 11.47 -22.17
N GLN A 566 12.21 12.54 -22.97
CA GLN A 566 13.39 13.43 -23.01
C GLN A 566 13.68 13.97 -21.60
N SER A 567 12.65 14.43 -20.88
CA SER A 567 12.79 14.96 -19.52
C SER A 567 13.30 13.89 -18.55
N LEU A 568 12.72 12.69 -18.58
CA LEU A 568 13.16 11.55 -17.77
C LEU A 568 14.62 11.18 -18.06
N LEU A 569 15.00 11.05 -19.34
CA LEU A 569 16.37 10.73 -19.73
C LEU A 569 17.36 11.83 -19.33
N SER A 570 16.91 13.09 -19.31
CA SER A 570 17.75 14.22 -18.92
C SER A 570 18.14 14.19 -17.44
N GLY A 571 17.24 13.70 -16.57
CA GLY A 571 17.55 13.45 -15.15
C GLY A 571 18.20 12.09 -14.88
N MET A 572 17.94 11.09 -15.73
CA MET A 572 18.47 9.74 -15.51
C MET A 572 19.93 9.56 -15.94
N PHE A 573 20.40 10.33 -16.93
CA PHE A 573 21.75 10.22 -17.49
C PHE A 573 22.50 11.54 -17.39
N ALA A 574 23.81 11.51 -17.18
CA ALA A 574 24.66 12.70 -17.16
C ALA A 574 24.87 13.27 -18.57
N ARG A 575 25.34 14.52 -18.69
CA ARG A 575 25.57 15.17 -20.00
C ARG A 575 26.67 14.45 -20.79
N GLU A 576 27.68 13.96 -20.11
CA GLU A 576 28.83 13.23 -20.64
C GLU A 576 28.45 11.84 -21.18
N GLN A 577 27.33 11.27 -20.72
CA GLN A 577 26.77 10.01 -21.24
C GLN A 577 25.95 10.24 -22.52
N ARG A 578 25.52 11.49 -22.76
CA ARG A 578 24.74 11.93 -23.94
C ARG A 578 25.65 12.48 -25.03
N ASN A 579 26.63 11.68 -25.46
CA ASN A 579 27.54 12.06 -26.55
C ASN A 579 26.83 12.30 -27.89
N ALA A 580 25.58 11.81 -28.02
CA ALA A 580 24.61 12.18 -29.05
C ALA A 580 23.20 12.12 -28.44
N PRO A 581 22.18 12.74 -29.06
CA PRO A 581 20.79 12.59 -28.61
C PRO A 581 20.32 11.12 -28.66
N PHE A 582 19.53 10.69 -27.67
CA PHE A 582 18.91 9.37 -27.68
C PHE A 582 17.91 9.24 -28.84
N ALA A 583 17.90 8.08 -29.49
CA ALA A 583 16.91 7.75 -30.51
C ALA A 583 15.57 7.38 -29.85
N ILE A 584 14.56 8.24 -30.02
CA ILE A 584 13.20 8.03 -29.50
C ILE A 584 12.36 7.42 -30.62
N HIS A 585 12.19 6.10 -30.56
CA HIS A 585 11.47 5.35 -31.57
C HIS A 585 9.97 5.62 -31.49
N THR A 586 9.37 5.91 -32.65
CA THR A 586 7.91 5.98 -32.81
C THR A 586 7.47 5.05 -33.93
N THR A 587 6.33 4.40 -33.75
CA THR A 587 5.79 3.45 -34.73
C THR A 587 4.56 4.01 -35.45
N PRO A 588 4.30 3.61 -36.71
CA PRO A 588 3.10 4.05 -37.44
C PRO A 588 1.81 3.62 -36.74
N LYS A 589 1.78 2.38 -36.26
CA LYS A 589 0.72 1.83 -35.40
C LYS A 589 1.16 1.93 -33.95
N ASN A 590 0.39 2.63 -33.13
CA ASN A 590 0.67 2.73 -31.70
C ASN A 590 0.51 1.36 -31.04
N ASN A 591 1.62 0.72 -30.69
CA ASN A 591 1.65 -0.58 -30.04
C ASN A 591 1.73 -0.44 -28.51
N ILE A 592 2.29 0.63 -27.96
CA ILE A 592 2.42 0.81 -26.49
C ILE A 592 1.31 1.68 -25.86
N ALA A 593 0.22 1.94 -26.60
CA ALA A 593 -1.02 2.45 -26.03
C ALA A 593 -2.24 1.67 -26.52
N PRO A 594 -3.24 1.47 -25.64
CA PRO A 594 -4.50 0.88 -26.06
C PRO A 594 -5.19 1.73 -27.12
N THR A 595 -5.71 1.08 -28.16
CA THR A 595 -6.53 1.77 -29.18
C THR A 595 -8.00 1.60 -28.82
N HIS A 596 -8.69 2.72 -28.59
CA HIS A 596 -10.11 2.72 -28.26
C HIS A 596 -10.94 3.11 -29.49
N PRO A 597 -12.05 2.42 -29.77
CA PRO A 597 -13.02 2.93 -30.73
C PRO A 597 -13.70 4.18 -30.14
N MET A 598 -14.07 5.14 -30.99
CA MET A 598 -14.63 6.43 -30.53
C MET A 598 -15.94 6.26 -29.75
N ASP A 599 -16.74 5.24 -30.09
CA ASP A 599 -18.01 4.90 -29.41
C ASP A 599 -17.80 4.27 -28.02
N LEU A 600 -16.55 3.97 -27.63
CA LEU A 600 -16.25 3.44 -26.31
C LEU A 600 -16.64 4.43 -25.21
N TYR A 601 -16.43 5.72 -25.44
CA TYR A 601 -16.76 6.75 -24.47
C TYR A 601 -18.26 6.80 -24.17
N ASP A 602 -19.10 6.50 -25.16
CA ASP A 602 -20.55 6.36 -24.98
C ASP A 602 -20.89 5.07 -24.22
N LYS A 603 -20.16 3.98 -24.48
CA LYS A 603 -20.29 2.69 -23.78
C LYS A 603 -19.83 2.75 -22.32
N LEU A 604 -18.93 3.65 -21.94
CA LEU A 604 -18.55 3.86 -20.53
C LEU A 604 -19.75 4.25 -19.66
N GLY A 605 -20.72 5.00 -20.21
CA GLY A 605 -21.97 5.31 -19.53
C GLY A 605 -22.84 4.08 -19.27
N VAL A 606 -22.88 3.12 -20.20
CA VAL A 606 -23.58 1.83 -20.03
C VAL A 606 -22.88 0.95 -18.99
N LEU A 607 -21.54 0.90 -19.03
CA LEU A 607 -20.74 0.19 -18.03
C LEU A 607 -20.92 0.78 -16.64
N LEU A 608 -21.02 2.11 -16.56
CA LEU A 608 -21.37 2.78 -15.32
C LEU A 608 -22.77 2.37 -14.88
N ALA A 609 -23.78 2.41 -15.76
CA ALA A 609 -25.13 2.00 -15.42
C ALA A 609 -25.20 0.54 -14.92
N ASP A 610 -24.51 -0.39 -15.58
CA ASP A 610 -24.43 -1.79 -15.16
C ASP A 610 -23.65 -1.96 -13.85
N HIS A 611 -22.56 -1.20 -13.67
CA HIS A 611 -21.83 -1.14 -12.42
C HIS A 611 -22.73 -0.60 -11.29
N LEU A 612 -23.48 0.47 -11.54
CA LEU A 612 -24.45 1.06 -10.60
C LEU A 612 -25.55 0.07 -10.22
N LYS A 613 -26.07 -0.75 -11.15
CA LYS A 613 -27.08 -1.79 -10.83
C LYS A 613 -26.60 -2.79 -9.78
N THR A 614 -25.29 -3.05 -9.70
CA THR A 614 -24.68 -3.97 -8.74
C THR A 614 -24.07 -3.27 -7.53
N GLN A 615 -23.98 -1.94 -7.59
CA GLN A 615 -23.34 -1.11 -6.59
C GLN A 615 -24.34 -0.48 -5.66
N ARG A 616 -23.79 -0.15 -4.51
CA ARG A 616 -24.50 0.02 -3.27
C ARG A 616 -24.51 1.54 -2.89
N ASP A 617 -24.08 2.39 -3.83
CA ASP A 617 -23.98 3.87 -3.76
C ASP A 617 -24.75 4.58 -4.92
N VAL A 618 -25.76 3.95 -5.54
CA VAL A 618 -26.50 4.49 -6.71
C VAL A 618 -26.97 5.93 -6.49
N GLY A 619 -27.61 6.22 -5.36
CA GLY A 619 -28.07 7.57 -5.03
C GLY A 619 -26.95 8.61 -4.95
N CYS A 620 -25.76 8.24 -4.45
CA CYS A 620 -24.61 9.15 -4.42
C CYS A 620 -24.04 9.41 -5.83
N VAL A 621 -24.10 8.42 -6.73
CA VAL A 621 -23.67 8.61 -8.13
C VAL A 621 -24.73 9.36 -8.93
N GLU A 622 -26.02 9.21 -8.64
CA GLU A 622 -27.11 10.00 -9.23
C GLU A 622 -27.06 11.47 -8.76
N GLU A 623 -26.85 11.72 -7.46
CA GLU A 623 -26.60 13.06 -6.91
C GLU A 623 -25.39 13.72 -7.58
N LEU A 624 -24.27 12.97 -7.69
CA LEU A 624 -23.07 13.44 -8.34
C LEU A 624 -23.29 13.66 -9.84
N SER A 625 -24.01 12.76 -10.52
CA SER A 625 -24.35 12.88 -11.94
C SER A 625 -25.18 14.13 -12.19
N THR A 626 -26.18 14.39 -11.35
CA THR A 626 -26.99 15.61 -11.39
C THR A 626 -26.12 16.85 -11.17
N THR A 627 -25.23 16.81 -10.18
CA THR A 627 -24.29 17.89 -9.88
C THR A 627 -23.38 18.17 -11.07
N VAL A 628 -22.76 17.14 -11.65
CA VAL A 628 -21.87 17.26 -12.81
C VAL A 628 -22.64 17.76 -14.03
N ARG A 629 -23.86 17.26 -14.30
CA ARG A 629 -24.69 17.76 -15.41
C ARG A 629 -24.99 19.23 -15.28
N ASN A 630 -25.40 19.68 -14.09
CA ASN A 630 -25.74 21.07 -13.85
C ASN A 630 -24.52 21.99 -14.00
N ILE A 631 -23.38 21.59 -13.43
CA ILE A 631 -22.15 22.39 -13.50
C ILE A 631 -21.60 22.45 -14.92
N CYS A 632 -21.51 21.30 -15.59
CA CYS A 632 -20.95 21.19 -16.93
C CYS A 632 -21.92 21.65 -18.03
N GLY A 633 -23.21 21.80 -17.74
CA GLY A 633 -24.22 22.08 -18.77
C GLY A 633 -24.39 20.89 -19.72
N ILE A 634 -24.55 19.68 -19.16
CA ILE A 634 -24.77 18.45 -19.95
C ILE A 634 -26.28 18.19 -20.00
N GLN A 635 -26.81 17.96 -21.20
CA GLN A 635 -28.23 17.69 -21.41
C GLN A 635 -28.68 16.42 -20.65
N PRO A 636 -29.92 16.38 -20.10
CA PRO A 636 -30.39 15.27 -19.26
C PRO A 636 -30.23 13.88 -19.89
N ASP A 637 -30.51 13.76 -21.20
CA ASP A 637 -30.46 12.50 -21.95
C ASP A 637 -29.08 12.18 -22.54
N SER A 638 -28.09 13.06 -22.35
CA SER A 638 -26.73 12.84 -22.84
C SER A 638 -25.88 12.07 -21.83
N PRO A 639 -25.00 11.14 -22.29
CA PRO A 639 -24.06 10.48 -21.41
C PRO A 639 -23.07 11.50 -20.83
N ILE A 640 -22.75 11.35 -19.54
CA ILE A 640 -21.74 12.20 -18.89
C ILE A 640 -20.35 11.76 -19.38
N PRO A 641 -19.52 12.67 -19.92
CA PRO A 641 -18.18 12.34 -20.37
C PRO A 641 -17.21 12.31 -19.17
N TRP A 642 -17.33 11.30 -18.31
CA TRP A 642 -16.58 11.19 -17.04
C TRP A 642 -15.08 11.37 -17.20
N THR A 643 -14.49 10.76 -18.24
CA THR A 643 -13.06 10.90 -18.55
C THR A 643 -12.68 12.36 -18.84
N ALA A 644 -13.50 13.09 -19.61
CA ALA A 644 -13.23 14.48 -19.97
C ALA A 644 -13.39 15.42 -18.76
N VAL A 645 -14.42 15.20 -17.94
CA VAL A 645 -14.62 15.94 -16.70
C VAL A 645 -13.43 15.72 -15.76
N ARG A 646 -13.03 14.46 -15.53
CA ARG A 646 -11.88 14.12 -14.68
C ARG A 646 -10.59 14.72 -15.22
N ASP A 647 -10.36 14.66 -16.53
CA ASP A 647 -9.15 15.16 -17.18
C ASP A 647 -8.98 16.67 -16.95
N ILE A 648 -10.01 17.46 -17.26
CA ILE A 648 -10.00 18.92 -17.06
C ILE A 648 -9.78 19.27 -15.58
N LEU A 649 -10.54 18.61 -14.69
CA LEU A 649 -10.44 18.87 -13.24
C LEU A 649 -9.08 18.46 -12.65
N THR A 650 -8.48 17.38 -13.13
CA THR A 650 -7.13 16.96 -12.73
C THR A 650 -6.09 18.03 -13.09
N CYS A 651 -6.13 18.53 -14.33
CA CYS A 651 -5.23 19.59 -14.77
C CYS A 651 -5.43 20.87 -13.95
N ARG A 652 -6.69 21.30 -13.75
CA ARG A 652 -7.00 22.49 -12.95
C ARG A 652 -6.48 22.36 -11.52
N LYS A 653 -6.66 21.20 -10.88
CA LYS A 653 -6.11 20.91 -9.55
C LYS A 653 -4.58 21.03 -9.52
N ALA A 654 -3.90 20.44 -10.50
CA ALA A 654 -2.43 20.44 -10.55
C ALA A 654 -1.84 21.86 -10.68
N HIS A 655 -2.57 22.77 -11.33
CA HIS A 655 -2.15 24.16 -11.56
C HIS A 655 -2.84 25.19 -10.66
N SER A 656 -3.58 24.73 -9.64
CA SER A 656 -4.40 25.60 -8.77
C SER A 656 -5.34 26.54 -9.55
N TYR A 657 -5.81 26.10 -10.73
CA TYR A 657 -6.77 26.85 -11.52
C TYR A 657 -8.16 26.71 -10.92
N PRO A 658 -8.99 27.78 -10.90
CA PRO A 658 -10.30 27.73 -10.28
C PRO A 658 -11.19 26.58 -10.76
N TRP A 659 -11.85 25.95 -9.78
CA TRP A 659 -12.91 24.99 -10.05
C TRP A 659 -14.06 25.63 -10.83
N PRO A 660 -14.76 24.89 -11.70
CA PRO A 660 -16.05 25.35 -12.21
C PRO A 660 -16.97 25.70 -11.03
N THR A 661 -17.74 26.79 -11.15
CA THR A 661 -18.63 27.24 -10.07
C THR A 661 -19.54 26.10 -9.58
N GLY A 662 -19.50 25.81 -8.28
CA GLY A 662 -20.26 24.72 -7.66
C GLY A 662 -19.54 23.36 -7.62
N MET A 663 -18.39 23.22 -8.28
CA MET A 663 -17.55 22.03 -8.18
C MET A 663 -16.73 22.07 -6.89
N SER A 664 -16.65 20.95 -6.18
CA SER A 664 -15.90 20.81 -4.92
C SER A 664 -14.81 19.74 -5.01
N GLU A 665 -13.83 19.80 -4.12
CA GLU A 665 -12.79 18.77 -3.99
C GLU A 665 -13.41 17.37 -3.79
N LEU A 666 -14.44 17.27 -2.95
CA LEU A 666 -15.16 16.01 -2.72
C LEU A 666 -15.84 15.49 -4.00
N ALA A 667 -16.41 16.38 -4.82
CA ALA A 667 -16.99 15.98 -6.10
C ALA A 667 -15.90 15.48 -7.05
N PHE A 668 -14.75 16.17 -7.12
CA PHE A 668 -13.59 15.74 -7.91
C PHE A 668 -13.05 14.37 -7.50
N GLU A 669 -12.92 14.10 -6.20
CA GLU A 669 -12.48 12.78 -5.70
C GLU A 669 -13.44 11.67 -6.13
N ARG A 670 -14.75 11.92 -6.07
CA ARG A 670 -15.78 10.95 -6.49
C ARG A 670 -15.76 10.74 -8.01
N ILE A 671 -15.63 11.81 -8.80
CA ILE A 671 -15.48 11.75 -10.26
C ILE A 671 -14.25 10.90 -10.62
N SER A 672 -13.12 11.15 -9.96
CA SER A 672 -11.87 10.42 -10.19
C SER A 672 -11.99 8.94 -9.86
N LYS A 673 -12.73 8.61 -8.80
CA LYS A 673 -13.02 7.22 -8.42
C LYS A 673 -13.90 6.51 -9.44
N ILE A 674 -14.95 7.17 -9.94
CA ILE A 674 -15.84 6.62 -10.98
C ILE A 674 -15.04 6.32 -12.24
N ASP A 675 -14.32 7.31 -12.78
CA ASP A 675 -13.52 7.13 -14.00
C ASP A 675 -12.46 6.04 -13.82
N SER A 676 -11.77 6.01 -12.67
CA SER A 676 -10.80 4.96 -12.37
C SER A 676 -11.42 3.57 -12.32
N CYS A 677 -12.61 3.45 -11.73
CA CYS A 677 -13.34 2.19 -11.68
C CYS A 677 -13.73 1.73 -13.07
N LEU A 678 -14.28 2.61 -13.90
CA LEU A 678 -14.71 2.29 -15.26
C LEU A 678 -13.56 1.73 -16.10
N TRP A 679 -12.40 2.38 -16.10
CA TRP A 679 -11.23 1.90 -16.83
C TRP A 679 -10.68 0.59 -16.27
N ASN A 680 -10.63 0.43 -14.94
CA ASN A 680 -10.15 -0.81 -14.33
C ASN A 680 -11.08 -2.00 -14.63
N GLU A 681 -12.39 -1.82 -14.55
CA GLU A 681 -13.38 -2.86 -14.86
C GLU A 681 -13.41 -3.20 -16.34
N LEU A 682 -13.23 -2.20 -17.21
CA LEU A 682 -13.17 -2.40 -18.65
C LEU A 682 -11.94 -3.22 -19.06
N TYR A 683 -10.75 -2.88 -18.56
CA TYR A 683 -9.54 -3.66 -18.84
C TYR A 683 -9.47 -4.99 -18.08
N ALA A 684 -10.25 -5.17 -17.01
CA ALA A 684 -10.37 -6.47 -16.35
C ALA A 684 -11.13 -7.48 -17.23
N ARG A 685 -11.86 -7.03 -18.27
CA ARG A 685 -12.52 -7.91 -19.24
C ARG A 685 -11.47 -8.46 -20.20
N PRO A 686 -11.21 -9.78 -20.20
CA PRO A 686 -10.15 -10.38 -20.98
C PRO A 686 -10.20 -10.00 -22.47
N GLN A 687 -11.36 -10.22 -23.11
CA GLN A 687 -11.55 -9.94 -24.53
C GLN A 687 -11.27 -8.48 -24.90
N PHE A 688 -11.82 -7.53 -24.12
CA PHE A 688 -11.62 -6.11 -24.38
C PHE A 688 -10.16 -5.69 -24.24
N CYS A 689 -9.49 -6.15 -23.18
CA CYS A 689 -8.09 -5.83 -22.94
C CYS A 689 -7.18 -6.37 -24.07
N HIS A 690 -7.49 -7.56 -24.59
CA HIS A 690 -6.76 -8.14 -25.71
C HIS A 690 -7.01 -7.41 -27.02
N GLU A 691 -8.27 -7.21 -27.41
CA GLU A 691 -8.61 -6.50 -28.65
C GLU A 691 -7.99 -5.09 -28.71
N THR A 692 -7.85 -4.43 -27.56
CA THR A 692 -7.35 -3.05 -27.50
C THR A 692 -5.86 -2.92 -27.20
N PHE A 693 -5.20 -3.91 -26.58
CA PHE A 693 -3.83 -3.77 -26.09
C PHE A 693 -2.92 -5.00 -26.26
N ASP A 694 -3.29 -6.01 -27.05
CA ASP A 694 -2.44 -7.18 -27.30
C ASP A 694 -1.04 -6.81 -27.83
N ASP A 695 -0.97 -5.88 -28.77
CA ASP A 695 0.30 -5.40 -29.35
C ASP A 695 1.23 -4.79 -28.29
N GLY A 696 0.67 -4.14 -27.26
CA GLY A 696 1.46 -3.52 -26.19
C GLY A 696 2.03 -4.51 -25.22
N VAL A 697 1.26 -5.55 -24.91
CA VAL A 697 1.74 -6.71 -24.15
C VAL A 697 2.87 -7.38 -24.92
N ARG A 698 2.71 -7.63 -26.23
CA ARG A 698 3.77 -8.19 -27.09
C ARG A 698 5.04 -7.35 -27.08
N GLU A 699 4.90 -6.03 -27.18
CA GLU A 699 6.06 -5.13 -27.22
C GLU A 699 6.82 -5.16 -25.89
N VAL A 700 6.12 -5.15 -24.74
CA VAL A 700 6.77 -5.28 -23.42
C VAL A 700 7.51 -6.62 -23.31
N PHE A 701 6.87 -7.74 -23.66
CA PHE A 701 7.50 -9.06 -23.61
C PHE A 701 8.71 -9.15 -24.54
N LYS A 702 8.64 -8.61 -25.75
CA LYS A 702 9.77 -8.54 -26.69
C LYS A 702 10.99 -7.86 -26.05
N HIS A 703 10.81 -6.76 -25.33
CA HIS A 703 11.93 -6.08 -24.65
C HIS A 703 12.43 -6.84 -23.42
N LEU A 704 11.56 -7.52 -22.67
CA LEU A 704 11.97 -8.41 -21.60
C LEU A 704 12.78 -9.61 -22.13
N GLU A 705 12.36 -10.22 -23.24
CA GLU A 705 13.09 -11.29 -23.95
C GLU A 705 14.45 -10.82 -24.45
N ILE A 706 14.56 -9.58 -24.94
CA ILE A 706 15.86 -8.99 -25.28
C ILE A 706 16.71 -8.89 -24.03
N GLY A 707 16.19 -8.32 -22.93
CA GLY A 707 16.90 -8.20 -21.66
C GLY A 707 17.36 -9.53 -21.05
N ALA A 708 16.64 -10.62 -21.36
CA ALA A 708 16.97 -11.97 -20.93
C ALA A 708 18.16 -12.58 -21.69
N LYS A 709 18.46 -12.15 -22.92
CA LYS A 709 19.54 -12.74 -23.72
C LYS A 709 20.92 -12.44 -23.12
N PRO A 710 21.86 -13.40 -23.15
CA PRO A 710 23.24 -13.15 -22.72
C PRO A 710 23.93 -12.16 -23.66
N HIS A 711 24.92 -11.43 -23.13
CA HIS A 711 25.79 -10.49 -23.86
C HIS A 711 25.07 -9.37 -24.64
N GLN A 712 23.86 -8.98 -24.25
CA GLN A 712 23.20 -7.82 -24.83
C GLN A 712 23.87 -6.52 -24.37
N LYS A 713 24.12 -5.62 -25.33
CA LYS A 713 24.57 -4.25 -25.05
C LYS A 713 23.45 -3.42 -24.40
N ARG A 714 22.19 -3.68 -24.74
CA ARG A 714 21.03 -2.95 -24.22
C ARG A 714 20.76 -3.30 -22.76
N ARG A 715 20.87 -2.31 -21.88
CA ARG A 715 20.70 -2.43 -20.41
C ARG A 715 19.43 -1.78 -19.91
N VAL A 716 18.96 -0.72 -20.56
CA VAL A 716 17.75 0.01 -20.19
C VAL A 716 16.81 0.10 -21.38
N THR A 717 15.53 -0.16 -21.15
CA THR A 717 14.44 0.11 -22.07
C THR A 717 13.47 1.09 -21.43
N VAL A 718 13.15 2.19 -22.08
CA VAL A 718 12.15 3.16 -21.60
C VAL A 718 10.98 3.23 -22.59
N LEU A 719 9.79 2.88 -22.12
CA LEU A 719 8.54 2.94 -22.88
C LEU A 719 7.68 4.10 -22.35
N SER A 720 7.55 5.15 -23.16
CA SER A 720 6.79 6.35 -22.81
C SER A 720 5.37 6.28 -23.34
N ALA A 721 4.40 6.18 -22.43
CA ALA A 721 3.04 5.81 -22.74
C ALA A 721 2.01 6.62 -21.92
N HIS A 722 0.84 6.03 -21.68
CA HIS A 722 -0.30 6.67 -21.04
C HIS A 722 -0.72 5.96 -19.76
N ASP A 723 -1.60 6.61 -18.99
CA ASP A 723 -2.28 6.01 -17.84
C ASP A 723 -3.01 4.71 -18.25
N SER A 724 -3.76 4.78 -19.36
CA SER A 724 -4.48 3.63 -19.92
C SER A 724 -3.55 2.46 -20.26
N SER A 725 -2.34 2.72 -20.76
CA SER A 725 -1.36 1.68 -21.08
C SER A 725 -0.89 0.92 -19.83
N ILE A 726 -0.64 1.62 -18.73
CA ILE A 726 -0.24 1.00 -17.46
C ILE A 726 -1.41 0.20 -16.87
N VAL A 727 -2.65 0.71 -16.91
CA VAL A 727 -3.84 -0.03 -16.45
C VAL A 727 -4.10 -1.27 -17.31
N ALA A 728 -3.99 -1.17 -18.63
CA ALA A 728 -4.17 -2.30 -19.52
C ALA A 728 -3.10 -3.38 -19.30
N LEU A 729 -1.82 -2.99 -19.23
CA LEU A 729 -0.72 -3.92 -18.96
C LEU A 729 -0.88 -4.61 -17.59
N SER A 730 -1.28 -3.83 -16.59
CA SER A 730 -1.63 -4.29 -15.25
C SER A 730 -2.65 -5.43 -15.27
N LYS A 731 -3.74 -5.29 -16.01
CA LYS A 731 -4.78 -6.32 -16.08
C LYS A 731 -4.33 -7.51 -16.94
N ALA A 732 -3.66 -7.26 -18.05
CA ALA A 732 -3.15 -8.32 -18.92
C ALA A 732 -2.15 -9.24 -18.21
N LEU A 733 -1.33 -8.69 -17.31
CA LEU A 733 -0.33 -9.42 -16.52
C LEU A 733 -0.86 -9.87 -15.15
N ASN A 734 -2.13 -9.59 -14.81
CA ASN A 734 -2.71 -9.83 -13.49
C ASN A 734 -1.88 -9.24 -12.33
N LEU A 735 -1.37 -8.03 -12.49
CA LEU A 735 -0.62 -7.33 -11.45
C LEU A 735 -1.56 -6.76 -10.38
N VAL A 736 -1.19 -6.95 -9.10
CA VAL A 736 -1.92 -6.42 -7.95
C VAL A 736 -1.58 -4.94 -7.75
N LEU A 737 -2.31 -4.08 -8.45
CA LEU A 737 -2.14 -2.62 -8.39
C LEU A 737 -3.37 -1.95 -7.76
N PRO A 738 -3.20 -0.76 -7.14
CA PRO A 738 -4.33 0.03 -6.70
C PRO A 738 -5.32 0.28 -7.86
N LYS A 739 -6.63 0.17 -7.61
CA LYS A 739 -7.67 0.43 -8.61
C LYS A 739 -7.88 1.94 -8.85
N ILE A 740 -6.80 2.63 -9.20
CA ILE A 740 -6.76 4.06 -9.54
C ILE A 740 -6.23 4.21 -10.96
N LEU A 741 -6.54 5.34 -11.60
CA LEU A 741 -5.79 5.74 -12.78
C LEU A 741 -4.40 6.24 -12.36
N PRO A 742 -3.33 5.79 -13.02
CA PRO A 742 -1.97 6.19 -12.68
C PRO A 742 -1.79 7.72 -12.69
N PRO A 743 -1.21 8.34 -11.64
CA PRO A 743 -0.95 9.79 -11.59
C PRO A 743 0.09 10.22 -12.63
N TYR A 744 0.28 11.53 -12.82
CA TYR A 744 1.30 12.05 -13.74
C TYR A 744 2.68 11.51 -13.37
N GLY A 745 3.45 11.09 -14.37
CA GLY A 745 4.78 10.53 -14.17
C GLY A 745 4.82 9.14 -13.52
N ALA A 746 3.68 8.46 -13.32
CA ALA A 746 3.67 7.11 -12.75
C ALA A 746 4.55 6.15 -13.56
N THR A 747 5.36 5.35 -12.87
CA THR A 747 6.28 4.37 -13.46
C THR A 747 5.87 2.94 -13.08
N LEU A 748 5.96 2.04 -14.06
CA LEU A 748 5.89 0.59 -13.90
C LEU A 748 7.22 0.01 -14.40
N VAL A 749 8.02 -0.50 -13.48
CA VAL A 749 9.41 -0.89 -13.70
C VAL A 749 9.54 -2.41 -13.61
N PHE A 750 10.24 -3.02 -14.57
CA PHE A 750 10.56 -4.43 -14.60
C PHE A 750 12.08 -4.61 -14.51
N GLU A 751 12.53 -5.38 -13.52
CA GLU A 751 13.91 -5.79 -13.33
C GLU A 751 14.07 -7.23 -13.82
N VAL A 752 14.95 -7.45 -14.81
CA VAL A 752 15.41 -8.78 -15.21
C VAL A 752 16.68 -9.09 -14.45
N LEU A 753 16.61 -10.06 -13.56
CA LEU A 753 17.67 -10.50 -12.66
C LEU A 753 18.23 -11.84 -13.15
N GLU A 754 19.53 -12.04 -12.99
CA GLU A 754 20.20 -13.32 -13.14
C GLU A 754 20.60 -13.85 -11.77
N ASP A 755 20.19 -15.07 -11.45
CA ASP A 755 20.66 -15.78 -10.26
C ASP A 755 22.04 -16.38 -10.53
N ILE A 756 23.07 -15.75 -9.95
CA ILE A 756 24.46 -16.19 -10.15
C ILE A 756 24.79 -17.44 -9.32
N ALA A 757 23.94 -17.82 -8.35
CA ALA A 757 24.12 -19.04 -7.55
C ALA A 757 23.42 -20.25 -8.20
N ASN A 758 22.35 -20.03 -8.97
CA ASN A 758 21.53 -21.09 -9.58
C ASN A 758 21.68 -21.14 -11.12
N ASN A 759 22.88 -21.45 -11.61
CA ASN A 759 23.17 -21.72 -13.03
C ASN A 759 22.75 -20.59 -14.02
N GLY A 760 22.67 -19.33 -13.56
CA GLY A 760 22.31 -18.19 -14.40
C GLY A 760 20.81 -18.09 -14.70
N GLU A 761 19.95 -18.69 -13.86
CA GLU A 761 18.51 -18.65 -14.02
C GLU A 761 17.98 -17.21 -14.00
N LEU A 762 16.96 -16.92 -14.83
CA LEU A 762 16.44 -15.57 -15.04
C LEU A 762 15.13 -15.35 -14.32
N HIS A 763 15.02 -14.12 -13.82
CA HIS A 763 14.13 -13.78 -12.74
C HIS A 763 13.53 -12.40 -12.98
N LEU A 764 12.21 -12.25 -12.83
CA LEU A 764 11.52 -10.97 -13.05
C LEU A 764 11.00 -10.37 -11.74
N ARG A 765 11.28 -9.10 -11.48
CA ARG A 765 10.70 -8.31 -10.39
C ARG A 765 10.03 -7.06 -10.94
N VAL A 766 8.88 -6.67 -10.39
CA VAL A 766 8.08 -5.55 -10.90
C VAL A 766 7.83 -4.54 -9.78
N PHE A 767 7.90 -3.24 -10.11
CA PHE A 767 7.59 -2.15 -9.20
C PHE A 767 6.62 -1.17 -9.84
N PHE A 768 5.72 -0.59 -9.04
CA PHE A 768 4.86 0.53 -9.44
C PHE A 768 5.09 1.70 -8.49
N GLN A 769 5.51 2.84 -9.05
CA GLN A 769 5.88 4.02 -8.28
C GLN A 769 6.91 3.71 -7.18
N GLY A 770 7.88 2.85 -7.48
CA GLY A 770 8.92 2.45 -6.53
C GLY A 770 8.57 1.28 -5.61
N GLU A 771 7.28 0.95 -5.48
CA GLU A 771 6.79 -0.12 -4.61
C GLU A 771 6.74 -1.49 -5.30
N PRO A 772 7.18 -2.58 -4.67
CA PRO A 772 7.09 -3.93 -5.25
C PRO A 772 5.64 -4.33 -5.58
N VAL A 773 5.43 -4.92 -6.75
CA VAL A 773 4.12 -5.39 -7.21
C VAL A 773 4.14 -6.90 -7.38
N GLN A 774 3.11 -7.55 -6.83
CA GLN A 774 2.91 -8.99 -6.97
C GLN A 774 2.04 -9.33 -8.18
N PHE A 775 2.24 -10.52 -8.71
CA PHE A 775 1.34 -11.10 -9.70
C PHE A 775 0.26 -11.91 -8.97
N ALA A 776 -1.00 -11.73 -9.34
CA ALA A 776 -2.15 -12.41 -8.74
C ALA A 776 -2.33 -13.84 -9.29
N PHE A 777 -1.27 -14.65 -9.35
CA PHE A 777 -1.37 -16.05 -9.79
C PHE A 777 -1.96 -16.93 -8.69
N HIS A 778 -3.02 -17.67 -9.01
CA HIS A 778 -3.51 -18.76 -8.16
C HIS A 778 -2.56 -19.97 -8.34
N PRO A 779 -2.24 -20.76 -7.29
CA PRO A 779 -1.41 -21.97 -7.42
C PRO A 779 -1.95 -23.00 -8.42
N GLN A 780 -3.24 -22.93 -8.76
CA GLN A 780 -3.88 -23.79 -9.76
C GLN A 780 -3.86 -23.21 -11.20
N ASP A 781 -3.56 -21.93 -11.38
CA ASP A 781 -3.45 -21.28 -12.70
C ASP A 781 -2.11 -21.56 -13.40
N ALA A 782 -1.08 -21.95 -12.64
CA ALA A 782 0.18 -22.47 -13.20
C ALA A 782 -0.04 -23.75 -14.05
N LEU A 783 -1.17 -24.44 -13.88
CA LEU A 783 -1.58 -25.61 -14.66
C LEU A 783 -2.69 -25.33 -15.68
N ARG A 784 -3.22 -24.10 -15.74
CA ARG A 784 -4.30 -23.72 -16.67
C ARG A 784 -4.11 -22.31 -17.25
N GLY A 785 -3.13 -22.17 -18.16
CA GLY A 785 -3.29 -21.45 -19.43
C GLY A 785 -3.99 -20.07 -19.47
N ARG A 786 -3.93 -19.25 -18.41
CA ARG A 786 -4.44 -17.87 -18.39
C ARG A 786 -3.34 -16.81 -18.58
N CYS A 787 -2.18 -17.22 -19.07
CA CYS A 787 -1.20 -16.30 -19.64
C CYS A 787 -1.52 -16.13 -21.12
N TRP A 788 -1.82 -14.91 -21.56
CA TRP A 788 -2.17 -14.57 -22.94
C TRP A 788 -1.07 -14.90 -23.95
N PHE A 789 0.15 -15.07 -23.45
CA PHE A 789 1.31 -15.51 -24.21
C PHE A 789 1.81 -16.83 -23.65
N ASN A 790 2.28 -17.71 -24.54
CA ASN A 790 2.98 -18.95 -24.22
C ASN A 790 4.37 -18.67 -23.61
N VAL A 791 4.42 -17.81 -22.59
CA VAL A 791 5.59 -17.59 -21.75
C VAL A 791 5.25 -18.24 -20.43
N CYS A 792 5.91 -19.36 -20.14
CA CYS A 792 5.85 -20.00 -18.83
C CYS A 792 6.60 -19.10 -17.86
N ILE A 793 5.88 -18.17 -17.23
CA ILE A 793 6.33 -17.50 -16.03
C ILE A 793 6.06 -18.47 -14.88
N THR A 794 7.00 -19.39 -14.61
CA THR A 794 6.85 -20.33 -13.50
C THR A 794 7.35 -19.65 -12.23
N SER A 795 6.54 -19.59 -11.19
CA SER A 795 7.01 -19.10 -9.89
C SER A 795 7.99 -20.11 -9.31
N SER A 796 9.28 -19.80 -9.23
CA SER A 796 10.12 -20.35 -8.16
C SER A 796 10.04 -19.36 -7.01
N VAL A 797 9.41 -19.78 -5.92
CA VAL A 797 9.40 -18.98 -4.70
C VAL A 797 10.80 -19.15 -4.09
N ASN A 798 11.71 -18.21 -4.34
CA ASN A 798 12.92 -18.13 -3.53
C ASN A 798 12.51 -17.60 -2.15
N LYS A 799 12.50 -18.48 -1.14
CA LYS A 799 11.80 -18.35 0.15
C LYS A 799 12.41 -17.30 1.11
N SER A 800 13.29 -16.41 0.66
CA SER A 800 14.08 -15.55 1.57
C SER A 800 13.75 -14.06 1.57
N LYS A 801 12.96 -13.51 0.63
CA LYS A 801 12.53 -12.09 0.66
C LYS A 801 11.14 -11.92 0.02
N ASN A 802 10.34 -10.98 0.52
CA ASN A 802 8.97 -10.62 0.08
C ASN A 802 8.83 -10.11 -1.39
N ASN A 803 9.79 -10.40 -2.27
CA ASN A 803 9.73 -10.14 -3.70
C ASN A 803 9.41 -11.47 -4.41
N GLN A 804 8.23 -11.59 -5.02
CA GLN A 804 8.02 -12.69 -5.98
C GLN A 804 8.98 -12.47 -7.15
N ILE A 805 9.94 -13.37 -7.28
CA ILE A 805 10.87 -13.37 -8.40
C ILE A 805 10.48 -14.54 -9.31
N LEU A 806 9.93 -14.25 -10.48
CA LEU A 806 9.37 -15.30 -11.33
C LEU A 806 10.38 -15.79 -12.36
N LEU A 807 10.41 -17.11 -12.60
CA LEU A 807 11.26 -17.71 -13.62
C LEU A 807 10.80 -17.30 -15.00
N PHE A 808 11.74 -16.82 -15.79
CA PHE A 808 11.52 -16.48 -17.18
C PHE A 808 11.93 -17.66 -18.07
N SER A 809 10.96 -18.46 -18.55
CA SER A 809 11.23 -19.58 -19.47
C SER A 809 10.70 -19.31 -20.90
N ASN A 810 11.54 -19.61 -21.89
CA ASN A 810 11.30 -19.43 -23.33
C ASN A 810 10.69 -20.68 -24.01
N GLU A 811 10.02 -21.56 -23.27
CA GLU A 811 9.42 -22.75 -23.87
C GLU A 811 8.11 -22.43 -24.60
N LYS A 812 8.15 -22.47 -25.95
CA LYS A 812 6.97 -22.38 -26.80
C LYS A 812 6.05 -23.60 -26.62
N LYS A 813 4.93 -23.46 -25.92
CA LYS A 813 3.79 -24.39 -26.00
C LYS A 813 2.80 -23.98 -27.11
N PRO A 814 2.03 -24.92 -27.69
CA PRO A 814 1.10 -24.60 -28.78
C PRO A 814 -0.08 -23.75 -28.31
N ASN A 815 -0.43 -22.72 -29.11
CA ASN A 815 -1.46 -21.72 -28.84
C ASN A 815 -2.88 -22.33 -28.95
N ARG A 816 -3.61 -22.45 -27.83
CA ARG A 816 -4.97 -23.05 -27.81
C ARG A 816 -6.11 -22.09 -28.17
N TYR A 817 -5.84 -20.81 -28.40
CA TYR A 817 -6.87 -19.83 -28.78
C TYR A 817 -7.10 -19.69 -30.29
N ALA A 818 -6.40 -20.47 -31.13
CA ALA A 818 -6.57 -20.43 -32.59
C ALA A 818 -7.88 -21.08 -33.11
N SER A 819 -8.79 -21.53 -32.24
CA SER A 819 -10.00 -22.25 -32.65
C SER A 819 -11.25 -21.94 -31.80
N VAL A 820 -11.51 -20.67 -31.50
CA VAL A 820 -12.84 -20.26 -31.04
C VAL A 820 -13.64 -19.81 -32.27
N PRO A 821 -14.74 -20.49 -32.64
CA PRO A 821 -15.54 -20.08 -33.79
C PRO A 821 -16.18 -18.71 -33.53
N GLN A 822 -16.24 -17.91 -34.60
CA GLN A 822 -16.70 -16.51 -34.66
C GLN A 822 -18.19 -16.27 -34.35
N SER A 823 -18.85 -17.16 -33.59
CA SER A 823 -20.30 -17.13 -33.39
C SER A 823 -20.68 -17.10 -31.91
N PHE A 824 -20.54 -15.93 -31.29
CA PHE A 824 -21.42 -15.50 -30.20
C PHE A 824 -21.75 -14.02 -30.41
N ILE A 825 -22.60 -13.79 -31.41
CA ILE A 825 -23.40 -12.58 -31.54
C ILE A 825 -24.34 -12.56 -30.33
N ILE A 826 -24.30 -11.49 -29.54
CA ILE A 826 -25.35 -11.22 -28.55
C ILE A 826 -26.65 -11.04 -29.33
N GLN A 827 -27.49 -12.07 -29.36
CA GLN A 827 -28.89 -11.93 -29.72
C GLN A 827 -29.59 -11.15 -28.62
N SER A 828 -30.15 -10.03 -29.03
CA SER A 828 -31.17 -9.24 -28.36
C SER A 828 -32.32 -10.11 -27.84
N THR A 829 -32.72 -9.88 -26.58
CA THR A 829 -34.08 -10.23 -26.11
C THR A 829 -34.83 -8.94 -25.80
N LEU A 830 -35.36 -8.32 -26.85
CA LEU A 830 -36.62 -7.56 -26.83
C LEU A 830 -37.36 -7.98 -28.10
N GLY A 831 -38.39 -8.81 -27.93
CA GLY A 831 -39.14 -9.41 -29.02
C GLY A 831 -40.17 -8.47 -29.64
N THR A 832 -40.35 -8.62 -30.96
CA THR A 832 -41.56 -8.39 -31.79
C THR A 832 -42.18 -6.99 -31.77
N ALA A 833 -42.44 -6.28 -32.88
CA ALA A 833 -42.82 -6.69 -34.23
C ALA A 833 -42.74 -5.49 -35.18
N MET A 834 -42.24 -5.66 -36.41
CA MET A 834 -42.83 -5.20 -37.69
C MET A 834 -41.79 -5.28 -38.83
N SER A 835 -42.26 -5.81 -39.96
CA SER A 835 -41.52 -6.23 -41.16
C SER A 835 -40.91 -5.07 -41.97
N PRO A 836 -39.97 -5.35 -42.89
CA PRO A 836 -39.05 -4.37 -43.45
C PRO A 836 -39.56 -3.76 -44.76
N SER A 837 -39.28 -2.48 -45.01
CA SER A 837 -39.24 -1.95 -46.37
C SER A 837 -38.33 -0.72 -46.45
N LEU A 838 -37.56 -0.66 -47.55
CA LEU A 838 -36.86 0.48 -48.12
C LEU A 838 -35.46 0.84 -47.59
N VAL A 839 -34.52 0.11 -48.18
CA VAL A 839 -33.24 0.59 -48.73
C VAL A 839 -33.40 1.95 -49.43
N MET A 840 -32.61 2.96 -49.06
CA MET A 840 -32.00 3.92 -49.99
C MET A 840 -30.67 4.47 -49.44
N SER A 841 -29.78 4.71 -50.40
CA SER A 841 -28.32 4.86 -50.39
C SER A 841 -27.78 6.19 -49.82
N PRO A 842 -26.44 6.32 -49.64
CA PRO A 842 -25.78 7.43 -48.95
C PRO A 842 -25.45 8.59 -49.91
N SER A 843 -25.43 9.84 -49.42
CA SER A 843 -24.85 10.97 -50.14
C SER A 843 -24.51 12.14 -49.21
N LEU A 844 -23.44 12.84 -49.59
CA LEU A 844 -23.00 14.18 -49.20
C LEU A 844 -21.98 14.31 -48.06
N VAL A 845 -20.77 13.92 -48.46
CA VAL A 845 -19.52 14.69 -48.28
C VAL A 845 -19.75 16.20 -48.48
N MET A 846 -19.27 17.03 -47.55
CA MET A 846 -18.71 18.35 -47.86
C MET A 846 -17.45 18.59 -47.04
N SER A 847 -16.35 18.72 -47.76
CA SER A 847 -15.03 19.19 -47.35
C SER A 847 -15.01 20.72 -47.17
N PRO A 848 -14.03 21.25 -46.42
CA PRO A 848 -13.49 22.58 -46.70
C PRO A 848 -12.02 22.51 -47.15
N SER A 849 -11.74 23.23 -48.23
CA SER A 849 -10.44 23.52 -48.85
C SER A 849 -9.59 24.48 -48.00
N PRO A 850 -8.25 24.49 -48.12
CA PRO A 850 -7.36 25.23 -47.24
C PRO A 850 -7.16 26.69 -47.68
N PHE A 851 -6.96 27.59 -46.72
CA PHE A 851 -6.49 28.96 -46.96
C PHE A 851 -4.97 29.01 -46.76
N GLN A 852 -4.28 29.46 -47.81
CA GLN A 852 -2.85 29.75 -47.84
C GLN A 852 -2.54 31.05 -47.10
N ALA A 853 -1.40 31.04 -46.41
CA ALA A 853 -0.75 32.21 -45.85
C ALA A 853 -0.15 33.09 -46.96
N SER A 854 -0.27 34.40 -46.81
CA SER A 854 0.60 35.39 -47.44
C SER A 854 1.45 36.04 -46.35
N THR A 855 2.75 36.11 -46.64
CA THR A 855 3.82 36.81 -45.93
C THR A 855 3.57 38.31 -45.76
N GLU A 856 3.72 38.83 -44.55
CA GLU A 856 4.59 39.94 -44.16
C GLU A 856 4.87 39.90 -42.64
#